data_AF-A0A9E4BWN7-F1
#
_entry.id   AF-A0A9E4BWN7-F1
#
_cell.length_a   1.000
_cell.length_b   1.000
_cell.length_c   1.000
_cell.angle_alpha   90.00
_cell.angle_beta   90.00
_cell.angle_gamma   90.00
#
_symmetry.space_group_name_H-M   'P 1'
#
loop_
_entity.id
_entity.type
_entity.pdbx_description
1 polymer ?
#
loop_
_entity_poly.entity_id
_entity_poly.type
_entity_poly.pdbx_seq_one_letter_code
_entity_poly.pdbx_strand_id
1 'polypeptide(L)'
;MVILGERFRGGGFKRWLYGSDYRDLWATPIEVTVLDLDRVGGGLTPLRTGGAGQSISLHFTGKDGRRYTVRSLDKDPMKRKWDELKNTVVDDVLQDMISALLPTGALVVDPLMEATGILHTKHTLVVIPDDQRLGEYRKDFAGLIGMLQEHPSEGPDDTPGFAGSRKISGTDKLWKRLEKTPCNRVDARAYLKARLMDFLINDRDRHYGQWRWARFPAGDCYTWLPIPEDRDQAFVDFDGFGMAVARRGLPMQIEFDDVYPSLVGLSTTGWELDRQFLAELNETAWDSVVTAFRRDLPDPVIEDAVRKLPPPYYKIVGEALAKALKSRRDALPQFASQYYALITREAEIQATDQDEYAHCQHLPSGDLLVRIGLIEDPDGAPYFQRTFHPQETREVRIYLRGGDDRAEIAGGKGQIAVRIDGGGGDDASINSSQASAAKTRFYDYRGKNRFAKGKGAKIDKRPYKRPPSPILRARYALDWGMQAIAFPILIANPDLSVFVGGRGSRHYFGYRKNPFSSRHSFNAGLALNRLKPSVSYTGTFRQLLSGLDAKIYLKYSGLQVIRFNGLGNATEIPRLSSFYTVEQNYFAFAPSLEFRAEEHTGDIESLRSKLTIGMGPIVKYSNTPLSSNKDKFIGSLDHPVYGIDSFGQIGVQGEIAYDTRNNPAYATRGFLVRVAGVVYPGVWDVASAFGSLDGEVRTYVTAPIPTNPTLALRAGGKKVWGTFPFHESAFLGGPGLTGSGTSDGNVRGLRKNRFAGNTALHGNSELRLVLAKIKLLLPGELGLFGAADVGRVMYAKDPDDADSWHTGVGGGLWLSFLRRWQTLSVAVVNGDDLTGVYMRAGLVF
;
A
#
# COMPACT_ATOMS: atom_id res chain seq x y z
N MET A 1 25.09 -36.79 2.06
CA MET A 1 23.65 -36.62 1.75
C MET A 1 23.02 -35.77 2.83
N VAL A 2 22.23 -34.77 2.45
CA VAL A 2 21.54 -33.85 3.37
C VAL A 2 20.12 -33.58 2.88
N ILE A 3 19.19 -33.32 3.80
CA ILE A 3 17.83 -32.86 3.50
C ILE A 3 17.73 -31.41 4.01
N LEU A 4 17.37 -30.48 3.14
CA LEU A 4 17.40 -29.05 3.47
C LEU A 4 16.24 -28.60 4.38
N GLY A 5 15.06 -29.20 4.21
CA GLY A 5 13.85 -28.73 4.88
C GLY A 5 12.75 -29.77 4.94
N GLU A 6 13.00 -30.89 5.62
CA GLU A 6 12.00 -31.96 5.83
C GLU A 6 10.67 -31.42 6.42
N ARG A 7 10.76 -30.35 7.22
CA ARG A 7 9.62 -29.61 7.79
C ARG A 7 8.58 -29.11 6.77
N PHE A 8 8.97 -28.94 5.50
CA PHE A 8 8.09 -28.38 4.47
C PHE A 8 7.16 -29.41 3.83
N ARG A 9 7.31 -30.71 4.14
CA ARG A 9 6.37 -31.75 3.72
C ARG A 9 4.94 -31.34 4.08
N GLY A 10 4.02 -31.51 3.13
CA GLY A 10 2.62 -31.11 3.28
C GLY A 10 1.67 -32.11 2.65
N GLY A 11 0.61 -32.46 3.38
CA GLY A 11 -0.54 -33.20 2.85
C GLY A 11 -1.43 -32.32 1.96
N GLY A 12 -2.48 -32.91 1.38
CA GLY A 12 -3.33 -32.25 0.37
C GLY A 12 -3.93 -30.90 0.80
N PHE A 13 -4.41 -30.78 2.05
CA PHE A 13 -4.97 -29.52 2.54
C PHE A 13 -3.93 -28.39 2.63
N LYS A 14 -2.72 -28.70 3.14
CA LYS A 14 -1.63 -27.72 3.25
C LYS A 14 -1.24 -27.21 1.87
N ARG A 15 -1.14 -28.12 0.89
CA ARG A 15 -0.84 -27.77 -0.52
C ARG A 15 -1.93 -26.92 -1.17
N TRP A 16 -3.20 -27.25 -0.94
CA TRP A 16 -4.30 -26.43 -1.44
C TRP A 16 -4.30 -25.00 -0.87
N LEU A 17 -4.03 -24.87 0.43
CA LEU A 17 -4.08 -23.58 1.12
C LEU A 17 -2.84 -22.71 0.89
N TYR A 18 -1.64 -23.27 1.08
CA TYR A 18 -0.37 -22.54 1.07
C TYR A 18 0.49 -22.79 -0.17
N GLY A 19 0.04 -23.65 -1.07
CA GLY A 19 0.77 -23.96 -2.30
C GLY A 19 1.47 -25.31 -2.28
N SER A 20 1.64 -25.92 -3.45
CA SER A 20 2.56 -27.06 -3.62
C SER A 20 4.01 -26.60 -3.67
N ASP A 21 4.25 -25.41 -4.21
CA ASP A 21 5.53 -24.71 -4.31
C ASP A 21 6.71 -25.64 -4.71
N TYR A 22 7.89 -25.44 -4.11
CA TYR A 22 9.05 -26.32 -4.18
C TYR A 22 9.19 -27.26 -2.98
N ARG A 23 8.12 -27.50 -2.21
CA ARG A 23 8.14 -28.28 -0.95
C ARG A 23 8.80 -29.65 -1.10
N ASP A 24 8.55 -30.31 -2.22
CA ASP A 24 9.11 -31.63 -2.52
C ASP A 24 10.63 -31.57 -2.73
N LEU A 25 11.17 -30.48 -3.27
CA LEU A 25 12.61 -30.27 -3.40
C LEU A 25 13.26 -30.12 -2.03
N TRP A 26 12.67 -29.32 -1.15
CA TRP A 26 13.19 -29.13 0.20
C TRP A 26 13.26 -30.43 1.03
N ALA A 27 12.35 -31.37 0.76
CA ALA A 27 12.31 -32.68 1.41
C ALA A 27 13.12 -33.78 0.69
N THR A 28 13.73 -33.46 -0.46
CA THR A 28 14.51 -34.42 -1.27
C THR A 28 15.98 -34.38 -0.87
N PRO A 29 16.60 -35.53 -0.52
CA PRO A 29 18.02 -35.62 -0.21
C PRO A 29 18.91 -35.23 -1.40
N ILE A 30 19.95 -34.45 -1.13
CA ILE A 30 20.97 -34.06 -2.11
C ILE A 30 22.39 -34.31 -1.59
N GLU A 31 23.34 -34.46 -2.51
CA GLU A 31 24.76 -34.47 -2.20
C GLU A 31 25.30 -33.04 -2.23
N VAL A 32 26.05 -32.66 -1.18
CA VAL A 32 26.62 -31.33 -1.03
C VAL A 32 28.06 -31.47 -0.60
N THR A 33 28.93 -30.71 -1.25
CA THR A 33 30.37 -30.68 -0.98
C THR A 33 30.63 -29.98 0.36
N VAL A 34 31.52 -30.56 1.18
CA VAL A 34 32.02 -29.88 2.38
C VAL A 34 33.00 -28.79 1.95
N LEU A 35 32.83 -27.57 2.49
CA LEU A 35 33.69 -26.43 2.20
C LEU A 35 35.12 -26.74 2.66
N ASP A 36 36.04 -26.82 1.70
CA ASP A 36 37.46 -26.95 1.95
C ASP A 36 38.04 -25.57 2.28
N LEU A 37 38.29 -25.33 3.58
CA LEU A 37 38.83 -24.07 4.07
C LEU A 37 40.28 -23.83 3.65
N ASP A 38 41.04 -24.84 3.21
CA ASP A 38 42.43 -24.69 2.78
C ASP A 38 42.51 -24.35 1.28
N ARG A 39 41.63 -24.92 0.48
CA ARG A 39 41.64 -24.75 -0.98
C ARG A 39 40.99 -23.45 -1.46
N VAL A 40 39.83 -23.09 -0.90
CA VAL A 40 39.08 -21.91 -1.37
C VAL A 40 39.82 -20.63 -0.96
N GLY A 41 40.02 -19.70 -1.90
CA GLY A 41 40.73 -18.44 -1.66
C GLY A 41 42.18 -18.61 -1.19
N GLY A 42 42.81 -19.77 -1.44
CA GLY A 42 44.14 -20.12 -0.92
C GLY A 42 44.20 -20.32 0.60
N GLY A 43 43.05 -20.41 1.27
CA GLY A 43 42.93 -20.52 2.72
C GLY A 43 41.93 -19.49 3.27
N LEU A 44 40.74 -19.94 3.67
CA LEU A 44 39.69 -19.11 4.25
C LEU A 44 39.87 -18.93 5.75
N THR A 45 39.82 -17.68 6.20
CA THR A 45 39.73 -17.31 7.61
C THR A 45 38.39 -16.62 7.87
N PRO A 46 37.59 -17.07 8.85
CA PRO A 46 36.35 -16.39 9.20
C PRO A 46 36.61 -14.94 9.62
N LEU A 47 35.74 -14.03 9.17
CA LEU A 47 35.90 -12.60 9.39
C LEU A 47 34.81 -12.03 10.30
N ARG A 48 33.54 -12.30 9.97
CA ARG A 48 32.36 -11.77 10.68
C ARG A 48 31.08 -12.44 10.20
N THR A 49 30.03 -12.34 11.02
CA THR A 49 28.67 -12.67 10.58
C THR A 49 28.01 -11.52 9.83
N GLY A 50 27.03 -11.85 8.99
CA GLY A 50 26.26 -10.92 8.18
C GLY A 50 24.81 -11.37 8.00
N GLY A 51 24.11 -10.75 7.06
CA GLY A 51 22.69 -10.96 6.76
C GLY A 51 21.78 -9.93 7.43
N ALA A 52 20.63 -9.65 6.81
CA ALA A 52 19.58 -8.80 7.35
C ALA A 52 18.21 -9.44 7.08
N GLY A 53 17.38 -9.65 8.11
CA GLY A 53 16.10 -10.35 7.95
C GLY A 53 16.24 -11.86 8.16
N GLN A 54 15.93 -12.65 7.13
CA GLN A 54 15.63 -14.08 7.26
C GLN A 54 16.84 -15.03 7.13
N SER A 55 17.97 -14.60 6.57
CA SER A 55 19.18 -15.43 6.40
C SER A 55 20.34 -14.98 7.30
N ILE A 56 21.22 -15.93 7.65
CA ILE A 56 22.51 -15.65 8.27
C ILE A 56 23.62 -15.93 7.26
N SER A 57 24.69 -15.15 7.32
CA SER A 57 25.86 -15.37 6.47
C SER A 57 27.15 -15.32 7.29
N LEU A 58 28.13 -16.12 6.90
CA LEU A 58 29.49 -16.05 7.41
C LEU A 58 30.40 -15.50 6.31
N HIS A 59 31.08 -14.41 6.61
CA HIS A 59 32.08 -13.82 5.72
C HIS A 59 33.46 -14.40 6.06
N PHE A 60 34.25 -14.65 5.02
CA PHE A 60 35.62 -15.11 5.11
C PHE A 60 36.55 -14.16 4.36
N THR A 61 37.79 -14.10 4.79
CA THR A 61 38.91 -13.53 4.04
C THR A 61 39.77 -14.68 3.53
N GLY A 62 40.08 -14.68 2.23
CA GLY A 62 41.05 -15.60 1.62
C GLY A 62 42.48 -15.07 1.70
N LYS A 63 43.47 -15.97 1.64
CA LYS A 63 44.89 -15.59 1.52
C LYS A 63 45.22 -14.95 0.17
N ASP A 64 44.36 -15.13 -0.82
CA ASP A 64 44.40 -14.43 -2.10
C ASP A 64 43.98 -12.95 -2.04
N GLY A 65 43.66 -12.44 -0.83
CA GLY A 65 43.23 -11.07 -0.61
C GLY A 65 41.75 -10.81 -0.94
N ARG A 66 41.00 -11.83 -1.38
CA ARG A 66 39.58 -11.72 -1.70
C ARG A 66 38.72 -12.04 -0.48
N ARG A 67 37.45 -11.68 -0.58
CA ARG A 67 36.44 -12.00 0.44
C ARG A 67 35.44 -12.98 -0.11
N TYR A 68 34.97 -13.87 0.75
CA TYR A 68 33.98 -14.87 0.42
C TYR A 68 32.83 -14.80 1.42
N THR A 69 31.66 -15.27 1.02
CA THR A 69 30.50 -15.33 1.90
C THR A 69 29.79 -16.65 1.68
N VAL A 70 29.46 -17.34 2.76
CA VAL A 70 28.50 -18.44 2.74
C VAL A 70 27.20 -17.93 3.34
N ARG A 71 26.11 -17.97 2.57
CA ARG A 71 24.77 -17.58 3.01
C ARG A 71 23.89 -18.81 3.20
N SER A 72 23.19 -18.90 4.32
CA SER A 72 22.33 -20.03 4.64
C SER A 72 21.21 -20.20 3.60
N LEU A 73 20.95 -21.45 3.21
CA LEU A 73 19.79 -21.79 2.38
C LEU A 73 18.51 -21.85 3.21
N ASP A 74 18.54 -22.56 4.33
CA ASP A 74 17.44 -22.58 5.27
C ASP A 74 17.38 -21.21 5.97
N LYS A 75 16.23 -20.54 5.80
CA LYS A 75 15.99 -19.20 6.31
C LYS A 75 15.15 -19.31 7.58
N ASP A 76 15.39 -18.39 8.50
CA ASP A 76 14.59 -18.20 9.70
C ASP A 76 14.11 -16.74 9.67
N PRO A 77 12.86 -16.49 9.23
CA PRO A 77 12.34 -15.15 9.04
C PRO A 77 12.21 -14.38 10.36
N MET A 78 12.26 -15.06 11.50
CA MET A 78 12.05 -14.49 12.83
C MET A 78 13.34 -14.15 13.57
N LYS A 79 14.50 -14.66 13.15
CA LYS A 79 15.77 -14.51 13.90
C LYS A 79 16.26 -13.07 14.13
N ARG A 80 15.78 -12.05 13.39
CA ARG A 80 16.31 -10.68 13.47
C ARG A 80 15.32 -9.52 13.53
N LYS A 81 14.04 -9.74 13.21
CA LYS A 81 13.08 -8.62 13.14
C LYS A 81 11.89 -8.77 14.07
N TRP A 82 11.32 -9.97 14.24
CA TRP A 82 9.96 -10.14 14.75
C TRP A 82 9.87 -11.15 15.91
N ASP A 83 10.68 -10.96 16.97
CA ASP A 83 10.65 -11.82 18.17
C ASP A 83 9.25 -11.98 18.79
N GLU A 84 8.38 -10.98 18.61
CA GLU A 84 6.99 -11.01 19.05
C GLU A 84 6.20 -12.16 18.43
N LEU A 85 6.48 -12.49 17.15
CA LEU A 85 5.77 -13.50 16.37
C LEU A 85 6.32 -14.92 16.56
N LYS A 86 7.46 -15.12 17.22
CA LYS A 86 8.04 -16.46 17.41
C LYS A 86 7.07 -17.41 18.10
N ASN A 87 7.02 -18.66 17.64
CA ASN A 87 6.12 -19.72 18.12
C ASN A 87 4.62 -19.40 17.92
N THR A 88 4.26 -18.76 16.80
CA THR A 88 2.86 -18.49 16.39
C THR A 88 2.54 -19.22 15.09
N VAL A 89 1.28 -19.39 14.72
CA VAL A 89 0.90 -19.90 13.39
C VAL A 89 1.41 -18.97 12.29
N VAL A 90 1.58 -17.65 12.53
CA VAL A 90 2.24 -16.78 11.55
C VAL A 90 3.74 -17.03 11.46
N ASP A 91 4.40 -17.45 12.54
CA ASP A 91 5.74 -18.02 12.45
C ASP A 91 5.75 -19.23 11.53
N ASP A 92 4.85 -20.18 11.78
CA ASP A 92 4.73 -21.38 10.95
C ASP A 92 4.43 -21.02 9.49
N VAL A 93 3.51 -20.08 9.22
CA VAL A 93 3.17 -19.64 7.86
C VAL A 93 4.34 -18.91 7.21
N LEU A 94 5.03 -18.01 7.91
CA LEU A 94 6.17 -17.28 7.35
C LEU A 94 7.38 -18.19 7.11
N GLN A 95 7.59 -19.16 8.00
CA GLN A 95 8.57 -20.22 7.79
C GLN A 95 8.15 -21.05 6.59
N ASP A 96 6.88 -21.46 6.52
CA ASP A 96 6.33 -22.29 5.46
C ASP A 96 6.43 -21.62 4.08
N MET A 97 6.28 -20.29 4.02
CA MET A 97 6.51 -19.51 2.80
C MET A 97 7.92 -19.65 2.21
N ILE A 98 8.91 -20.17 2.95
CA ILE A 98 10.24 -20.48 2.40
C ILE A 98 10.14 -21.60 1.36
N SER A 99 9.13 -22.48 1.43
CA SER A 99 8.96 -23.52 0.43
C SER A 99 8.64 -23.01 -0.97
N ALA A 100 8.18 -21.76 -1.09
CA ALA A 100 8.01 -21.01 -2.33
C ALA A 100 9.34 -20.67 -3.03
N LEU A 101 10.47 -20.83 -2.34
CA LEU A 101 11.80 -20.52 -2.89
C LEU A 101 12.44 -21.77 -3.46
N LEU A 102 12.96 -21.68 -4.69
CA LEU A 102 13.75 -22.75 -5.29
C LEU A 102 15.10 -22.84 -4.56
N PRO A 103 15.38 -23.90 -3.75
CA PRO A 103 16.49 -23.89 -2.79
C PRO A 103 17.87 -23.64 -3.42
N THR A 104 18.06 -24.10 -4.66
CA THR A 104 19.32 -23.96 -5.40
C THR A 104 19.15 -23.13 -6.68
N GLY A 105 18.17 -22.24 -6.72
CA GLY A 105 17.86 -21.43 -7.91
C GLY A 105 19.06 -20.63 -8.42
N ALA A 106 19.88 -20.09 -7.51
CA ALA A 106 21.09 -19.33 -7.87
C ALA A 106 22.05 -20.09 -8.80
N LEU A 107 22.18 -21.41 -8.67
CA LEU A 107 23.03 -22.24 -9.54
C LEU A 107 22.56 -22.25 -11.00
N VAL A 108 21.25 -22.08 -11.22
CA VAL A 108 20.65 -21.95 -12.56
C VAL A 108 20.88 -20.54 -13.11
N VAL A 109 20.84 -19.52 -12.25
CA VAL A 109 20.97 -18.11 -12.68
C VAL A 109 22.39 -17.78 -13.15
N ASP A 110 23.42 -18.36 -12.53
CA ASP A 110 24.83 -18.08 -12.87
C ASP A 110 25.18 -18.26 -14.36
N PRO A 111 24.95 -19.43 -15.00
CA PRO A 111 25.23 -19.60 -16.42
C PRO A 111 24.39 -18.68 -17.32
N LEU A 112 23.17 -18.31 -16.90
CA LEU A 112 22.35 -17.34 -17.63
C LEU A 112 22.96 -15.93 -17.57
N MET A 113 23.48 -15.51 -16.41
CA MET A 113 24.18 -14.24 -16.24
C MET A 113 25.52 -14.20 -16.98
N GLU A 114 26.26 -15.31 -16.97
CA GLU A 114 27.49 -15.47 -17.75
C GLU A 114 27.21 -15.30 -19.25
N ALA A 115 26.21 -16.01 -19.79
CA ALA A 115 25.85 -15.95 -21.21
C ALA A 115 25.43 -14.54 -21.66
N THR A 116 24.82 -13.77 -20.76
CA THR A 116 24.34 -12.41 -21.04
C THR A 116 25.37 -11.31 -20.74
N GLY A 117 26.54 -11.68 -20.19
CA GLY A 117 27.61 -10.76 -19.81
C GLY A 117 27.29 -9.88 -18.60
N ILE A 118 26.32 -10.28 -17.77
CA ILE A 118 25.99 -9.57 -16.53
C ILE A 118 27.05 -9.90 -15.48
N LEU A 119 27.67 -8.87 -14.89
CA LEU A 119 28.63 -9.07 -13.80
C LEU A 119 27.93 -9.72 -12.62
N HIS A 120 28.43 -10.88 -12.19
CA HIS A 120 27.86 -11.65 -11.10
C HIS A 120 28.93 -12.50 -10.42
N THR A 121 28.62 -12.93 -9.20
CA THR A 121 29.45 -13.89 -8.46
C THR A 121 28.91 -15.30 -8.67
N LYS A 122 29.79 -16.26 -8.88
CA LYS A 122 29.41 -17.67 -9.01
C LYS A 122 29.08 -18.25 -7.65
N HIS A 123 27.97 -18.99 -7.60
CA HIS A 123 27.47 -19.68 -6.43
C HIS A 123 27.95 -21.13 -6.45
N THR A 124 28.32 -21.63 -5.27
CA THR A 124 28.63 -23.04 -5.05
C THR A 124 27.91 -23.50 -3.81
N LEU A 125 27.15 -24.58 -3.93
CA LEU A 125 26.46 -25.18 -2.78
C LEU A 125 27.48 -25.91 -1.90
N VAL A 126 27.57 -25.52 -0.63
CA VAL A 126 28.52 -26.09 0.33
C VAL A 126 27.90 -26.36 1.69
N VAL A 127 28.54 -27.25 2.45
CA VAL A 127 28.36 -27.38 3.90
C VAL A 127 29.59 -26.81 4.60
N ILE A 128 29.41 -25.91 5.57
CA ILE A 128 30.53 -25.41 6.38
C ILE A 128 31.02 -26.56 7.29
N PRO A 129 32.32 -26.92 7.26
CA PRO A 129 32.85 -28.02 8.06
C PRO A 129 32.80 -27.72 9.55
N ASP A 130 32.75 -28.75 10.38
CA ASP A 130 32.97 -28.60 11.81
C ASP A 130 34.48 -28.48 12.11
N ASP A 131 35.03 -27.28 11.94
CA ASP A 131 36.48 -27.00 12.02
C ASP A 131 36.81 -25.99 13.14
N GLN A 132 37.89 -26.23 13.89
CA GLN A 132 38.32 -25.34 14.99
C GLN A 132 38.64 -23.93 14.51
N ARG A 133 39.07 -23.75 13.26
CA ARG A 133 39.37 -22.44 12.64
C ARG A 133 38.16 -21.53 12.57
N LEU A 134 36.94 -22.07 12.67
CA LEU A 134 35.71 -21.29 12.77
C LEU A 134 35.62 -20.47 14.06
N GLY A 135 36.38 -20.82 15.10
CA GLY A 135 36.44 -20.08 16.36
C GLY A 135 35.05 -19.88 16.97
N GLU A 136 34.72 -18.62 17.32
CA GLU A 136 33.41 -18.25 17.88
C GLU A 136 32.23 -18.57 16.94
N TYR A 137 32.44 -18.59 15.62
CA TYR A 137 31.39 -18.85 14.63
C TYR A 137 31.03 -20.33 14.52
N ARG A 138 31.88 -21.23 15.03
CA ARG A 138 31.71 -22.68 14.93
C ARG A 138 30.33 -23.13 15.44
N LYS A 139 29.88 -22.58 16.57
CA LYS A 139 28.61 -22.95 17.22
C LYS A 139 27.39 -22.74 16.31
N ASP A 140 27.40 -21.66 15.53
CA ASP A 140 26.23 -21.26 14.72
C ASP A 140 26.33 -21.70 13.26
N PHE A 141 27.56 -21.99 12.78
CA PHE A 141 27.82 -22.24 11.36
C PHE A 141 28.36 -23.64 11.04
N ALA A 142 28.89 -24.42 11.98
CA ALA A 142 29.31 -25.79 11.70
C ALA A 142 28.12 -26.64 11.21
N GLY A 143 28.27 -27.34 10.09
CA GLY A 143 27.21 -28.12 9.46
C GLY A 143 26.18 -27.28 8.70
N LEU A 144 26.30 -25.95 8.67
CA LEU A 144 25.37 -25.09 7.95
C LEU A 144 25.52 -25.27 6.44
N ILE A 145 24.39 -25.48 5.78
CA ILE A 145 24.31 -25.61 4.32
C ILE A 145 23.99 -24.24 3.72
N GLY A 146 24.78 -23.83 2.72
CA GLY A 146 24.65 -22.51 2.15
C GLY A 146 25.26 -22.37 0.76
N MET A 147 25.02 -21.21 0.15
CA MET A 147 25.67 -20.80 -1.08
C MET A 147 26.94 -20.04 -0.74
N LEU A 148 28.08 -20.61 -1.12
CA LEU A 148 29.37 -19.94 -1.17
C LEU A 148 29.43 -19.05 -2.42
N GLN A 149 29.86 -17.81 -2.25
CA GLN A 149 30.16 -16.89 -3.34
C GLN A 149 31.36 -16.00 -2.97
N GLU A 150 32.08 -15.52 -3.98
CA GLU A 150 32.96 -14.37 -3.80
C GLU A 150 32.12 -13.15 -3.38
N HIS A 151 32.63 -12.33 -2.47
CA HIS A 151 32.04 -11.04 -2.11
C HIS A 151 32.72 -9.95 -2.93
N PRO A 152 32.02 -9.27 -3.86
CA PRO A 152 32.63 -8.24 -4.72
C PRO A 152 33.32 -7.17 -3.89
N SER A 153 34.64 -7.14 -4.00
CA SER A 153 35.53 -6.33 -3.17
C SER A 153 36.56 -5.60 -4.04
N GLU A 154 37.03 -4.47 -3.51
CA GLU A 154 38.15 -3.71 -4.08
C GLU A 154 39.46 -4.47 -3.82
N GLY A 155 40.44 -4.31 -4.71
CA GLY A 155 41.79 -4.81 -4.46
C GLY A 155 42.50 -3.95 -3.40
N PRO A 156 43.55 -4.49 -2.73
CA PRO A 156 44.38 -3.71 -1.82
C PRO A 156 45.08 -2.56 -2.57
N ASP A 157 45.34 -1.46 -1.89
CA ASP A 157 46.12 -0.32 -2.40
C ASP A 157 45.69 0.19 -3.79
N ASP A 158 44.37 0.31 -4.01
CA ASP A 158 43.75 0.74 -5.27
C ASP A 158 44.04 -0.16 -6.48
N THR A 159 44.50 -1.40 -6.28
CA THR A 159 44.66 -2.40 -7.35
C THR A 159 43.30 -2.93 -7.85
N PRO A 160 43.22 -3.45 -9.09
CA PRO A 160 42.00 -4.06 -9.60
C PRO A 160 41.51 -5.22 -8.72
N GLY A 161 40.26 -5.13 -8.24
CA GLY A 161 39.58 -6.16 -7.48
C GLY A 161 38.61 -6.98 -8.34
N PHE A 162 37.40 -7.18 -7.84
CA PHE A 162 36.36 -7.95 -8.54
C PHE A 162 36.11 -7.43 -9.96
N ALA A 163 36.07 -8.35 -10.94
CA ALA A 163 35.89 -8.07 -12.37
C ALA A 163 36.87 -7.00 -12.94
N GLY A 164 38.04 -6.83 -12.33
CA GLY A 164 39.03 -5.84 -12.74
C GLY A 164 38.69 -4.40 -12.31
N SER A 165 37.64 -4.20 -11.51
CA SER A 165 37.28 -2.88 -11.02
C SER A 165 38.13 -2.47 -9.83
N ARG A 166 38.65 -1.25 -9.83
CA ARG A 166 39.35 -0.64 -8.67
C ARG A 166 38.39 -0.14 -7.59
N LYS A 167 37.09 0.02 -7.90
CA LYS A 167 36.10 0.56 -6.95
C LYS A 167 34.80 -0.22 -7.00
N ILE A 168 34.37 -0.71 -5.84
CA ILE A 168 33.10 -1.41 -5.67
C ILE A 168 32.26 -0.63 -4.66
N SER A 169 31.03 -0.28 -5.03
CA SER A 169 30.15 0.51 -4.18
C SER A 169 28.81 -0.19 -3.97
N GLY A 170 28.26 -0.10 -2.76
CA GLY A 170 26.82 -0.29 -2.56
C GLY A 170 26.05 0.96 -3.04
N THR A 171 24.76 0.81 -3.26
CA THR A 171 23.91 1.84 -3.87
C THR A 171 23.86 3.15 -3.08
N ASP A 172 23.81 3.13 -1.75
CA ASP A 172 23.81 4.35 -0.92
C ASP A 172 25.05 5.23 -1.15
N LYS A 173 26.21 4.60 -1.31
CA LYS A 173 27.47 5.30 -1.60
C LYS A 173 27.55 5.69 -3.07
N LEU A 174 26.98 4.90 -3.98
CA LEU A 174 26.92 5.24 -5.41
C LEU A 174 26.11 6.51 -5.60
N TRP A 175 24.92 6.62 -5.00
CA TRP A 175 24.09 7.82 -5.10
C TRP A 175 24.87 9.08 -4.73
N LYS A 176 25.60 9.08 -3.60
CA LYS A 176 26.44 10.24 -3.23
C LYS A 176 27.50 10.61 -4.27
N ARG A 177 27.93 9.67 -5.11
CA ARG A 177 28.88 9.92 -6.20
C ARG A 177 28.20 10.46 -7.44
N LEU A 178 27.06 9.87 -7.82
CA LEU A 178 26.22 10.34 -8.92
C LEU A 178 25.69 11.75 -8.65
N GLU A 179 25.31 12.02 -7.39
CA GLU A 179 24.84 13.32 -6.91
C GLU A 179 25.96 14.37 -6.91
N LYS A 180 27.23 13.99 -6.86
CA LYS A 180 28.34 14.97 -6.75
C LYS A 180 28.78 15.57 -8.10
N THR A 181 28.71 14.80 -9.18
CA THR A 181 29.26 15.21 -10.49
C THR A 181 28.74 14.31 -11.61
N PRO A 182 28.49 14.84 -12.82
CA PRO A 182 28.05 14.05 -13.96
C PRO A 182 29.14 13.11 -14.49
N CYS A 183 30.40 13.27 -14.06
CA CYS A 183 31.48 12.33 -14.38
C CYS A 183 31.34 10.96 -13.70
N ASN A 184 30.31 10.71 -12.90
CA ASN A 184 29.94 9.36 -12.48
C ASN A 184 28.59 9.00 -13.10
N ARG A 185 28.55 7.98 -13.96
CA ARG A 185 27.32 7.53 -14.62
C ARG A 185 27.11 6.03 -14.43
N VAL A 186 25.87 5.61 -14.24
CA VAL A 186 25.49 4.19 -14.36
C VAL A 186 25.36 3.86 -15.83
N ASP A 187 25.86 2.69 -16.26
CA ASP A 187 25.51 2.16 -17.57
C ASP A 187 24.05 1.67 -17.55
N ALA A 188 23.16 2.51 -18.08
CA ALA A 188 21.74 2.24 -18.12
C ALA A 188 21.39 0.98 -18.94
N ARG A 189 22.17 0.65 -19.99
CA ARG A 189 21.94 -0.55 -20.82
C ARG A 189 22.35 -1.81 -20.08
N ALA A 190 23.48 -1.79 -19.38
CA ALA A 190 23.90 -2.90 -18.52
C ALA A 190 22.91 -3.12 -17.36
N TYR A 191 22.42 -2.02 -16.77
CA TYR A 191 21.37 -2.09 -15.75
C TYR A 191 20.06 -2.66 -16.30
N LEU A 192 19.59 -2.21 -17.46
CA LEU A 192 18.42 -2.80 -18.11
C LEU A 192 18.61 -4.30 -18.36
N LYS A 193 19.77 -4.72 -18.87
CA LYS A 193 20.06 -6.13 -19.10
C LYS A 193 19.97 -6.96 -17.81
N ALA A 194 20.47 -6.43 -16.69
CA ALA A 194 20.32 -7.07 -15.38
C ALA A 194 18.87 -7.16 -14.91
N ARG A 195 18.07 -6.11 -15.13
CA ARG A 195 16.63 -6.11 -14.80
C ARG A 195 15.81 -7.08 -15.66
N LEU A 196 16.17 -7.24 -16.93
CA LEU A 196 15.55 -8.25 -17.80
C LEU A 196 15.80 -9.68 -17.28
N MET A 197 17.00 -9.96 -16.75
CA MET A 197 17.28 -11.22 -16.06
C MET A 197 16.39 -11.40 -14.84
N ASP A 198 16.22 -10.36 -14.01
CA ASP A 198 15.33 -10.42 -12.85
C ASP A 198 13.89 -10.76 -13.24
N PHE A 199 13.38 -10.17 -14.33
CA PHE A 199 12.04 -10.50 -14.83
C PHE A 199 11.97 -11.95 -15.33
N LEU A 200 12.94 -12.38 -16.13
CA LEU A 200 12.99 -13.72 -16.68
C LEU A 200 12.92 -14.78 -15.58
N ILE A 201 13.67 -14.60 -14.49
CA ILE A 201 13.72 -15.54 -13.37
C ILE A 201 12.70 -15.23 -12.26
N ASN A 202 11.80 -14.25 -12.46
CA ASN A 202 10.76 -13.87 -11.49
C ASN A 202 11.30 -13.42 -10.13
N ASP A 203 12.42 -12.69 -10.14
CA ASP A 203 13.05 -12.22 -8.92
C ASP A 203 12.43 -10.92 -8.41
N ARG A 204 11.69 -11.04 -7.30
CA ARG A 204 10.95 -9.92 -6.70
C ARG A 204 11.73 -9.13 -5.65
N ASP A 205 12.95 -9.50 -5.28
CA ASP A 205 13.70 -8.80 -4.21
C ASP A 205 14.74 -7.86 -4.80
N ARG A 206 14.31 -6.85 -5.55
CA ARG A 206 15.23 -5.99 -6.33
C ARG A 206 15.34 -4.57 -5.80
N HIS A 207 15.31 -4.42 -4.48
CA HIS A 207 15.52 -3.14 -3.80
C HIS A 207 16.97 -2.66 -3.86
N TYR A 208 17.22 -1.39 -3.52
CA TYR A 208 18.54 -0.74 -3.67
C TYR A 208 19.70 -1.48 -2.98
N GLY A 209 19.44 -2.14 -1.85
CA GLY A 209 20.43 -2.96 -1.13
C GLY A 209 20.84 -4.29 -1.78
N GLN A 210 20.18 -4.75 -2.85
CA GLN A 210 20.58 -5.97 -3.60
C GLN A 210 21.46 -5.67 -4.82
N TRP A 211 22.15 -4.54 -4.79
CA TRP A 211 23.03 -4.12 -5.87
C TRP A 211 24.37 -3.65 -5.33
N ARG A 212 25.42 -4.13 -5.98
CA ARG A 212 26.74 -3.50 -5.99
C ARG A 212 27.02 -2.90 -7.36
N TRP A 213 28.03 -2.05 -7.40
CA TRP A 213 28.38 -1.28 -8.57
C TRP A 213 29.90 -1.28 -8.74
N ALA A 214 30.36 -1.75 -9.90
CA ALA A 214 31.76 -1.77 -10.28
C ALA A 214 32.09 -0.56 -11.17
N ARG A 215 33.11 0.21 -10.77
CA ARG A 215 33.55 1.40 -11.51
C ARG A 215 34.59 1.03 -12.57
N PHE A 216 34.45 1.59 -13.75
CA PHE A 216 35.41 1.50 -14.84
C PHE A 216 35.72 2.90 -15.40
N PRO A 217 36.96 3.17 -15.83
CA PRO A 217 37.31 4.43 -16.50
C PRO A 217 36.51 4.63 -17.79
N ALA A 218 36.10 5.86 -18.06
CA ALA A 218 35.43 6.30 -19.28
C ALA A 218 35.94 7.70 -19.66
N GLY A 219 37.10 7.75 -20.32
CA GLY A 219 37.86 8.99 -20.46
C GLY A 219 38.29 9.52 -19.10
N ASP A 220 38.05 10.82 -18.86
CA ASP A 220 38.28 11.48 -17.56
C ASP A 220 37.15 11.23 -16.54
N CYS A 221 36.07 10.59 -16.97
CA CYS A 221 34.93 10.23 -16.15
C CYS A 221 34.92 8.72 -15.82
N TYR A 222 33.84 8.26 -15.18
CA TYR A 222 33.66 6.88 -14.76
C TYR A 222 32.26 6.35 -15.07
N THR A 223 32.24 5.11 -15.56
CA THR A 223 31.02 4.32 -15.74
C THR A 223 30.91 3.26 -14.64
N TRP A 224 29.71 3.10 -14.10
CA TRP A 224 29.38 2.14 -13.07
C TRP A 224 28.50 1.02 -13.64
N LEU A 225 29.02 -0.21 -13.62
CA LEU A 225 28.28 -1.40 -14.04
C LEU A 225 27.61 -2.07 -12.83
N PRO A 226 26.37 -2.55 -12.99
CA PRO A 226 25.64 -3.23 -11.93
C PRO A 226 26.22 -4.63 -11.64
N ILE A 227 26.20 -5.01 -10.38
CA ILE A 227 26.44 -6.36 -9.90
C ILE A 227 25.23 -6.73 -9.03
N PRO A 228 24.25 -7.46 -9.58
CA PRO A 228 23.12 -7.95 -8.79
C PRO A 228 23.64 -8.89 -7.70
N GLU A 229 23.20 -8.67 -6.46
CA GLU A 229 23.46 -9.55 -5.33
C GLU A 229 22.19 -10.33 -4.97
N ASP A 230 22.34 -11.43 -4.24
CA ASP A 230 21.25 -12.19 -3.61
C ASP A 230 20.21 -12.75 -4.59
N ARG A 231 20.49 -13.95 -5.11
CA ARG A 231 19.60 -14.72 -6.01
C ARG A 231 18.71 -15.70 -5.24
N ASP A 232 18.36 -15.37 -4.01
CA ASP A 232 17.65 -16.24 -3.06
C ASP A 232 16.12 -16.22 -3.23
N GLN A 233 15.60 -15.30 -4.06
CA GLN A 233 14.19 -15.22 -4.50
C GLN A 233 14.06 -15.40 -6.02
N ALA A 234 15.12 -15.87 -6.69
CA ALA A 234 15.00 -16.33 -8.06
C ALA A 234 14.04 -17.53 -8.12
N PHE A 235 13.14 -17.49 -9.10
CA PHE A 235 12.09 -18.47 -9.34
C PHE A 235 11.06 -18.56 -8.21
N VAL A 236 10.82 -17.49 -7.45
CA VAL A 236 9.82 -17.56 -6.37
C VAL A 236 8.43 -17.92 -6.90
N ASP A 237 7.78 -18.86 -6.23
CA ASP A 237 6.47 -19.39 -6.61
C ASP A 237 5.54 -19.43 -5.39
N PHE A 238 4.72 -18.39 -5.20
CA PHE A 238 3.72 -18.34 -4.12
C PHE A 238 2.35 -18.82 -4.61
N ASP A 239 2.18 -20.14 -4.74
CA ASP A 239 0.93 -20.75 -5.21
C ASP A 239 -0.07 -21.01 -4.08
N GLY A 240 -1.19 -21.65 -4.40
CA GLY A 240 -2.25 -21.98 -3.45
C GLY A 240 -3.27 -20.88 -3.17
N PHE A 241 -4.41 -21.29 -2.61
CA PHE A 241 -5.57 -20.42 -2.43
C PHE A 241 -5.29 -19.21 -1.53
N GLY A 242 -4.56 -19.42 -0.44
CA GLY A 242 -4.20 -18.37 0.52
C GLY A 242 -3.34 -17.28 -0.11
N MET A 243 -2.34 -17.66 -0.93
CA MET A 243 -1.49 -16.70 -1.63
C MET A 243 -2.24 -16.00 -2.76
N ALA A 244 -3.12 -16.70 -3.49
CA ALA A 244 -3.98 -16.09 -4.50
C ALA A 244 -4.90 -14.99 -3.90
N VAL A 245 -5.43 -15.21 -2.70
CA VAL A 245 -6.19 -14.19 -1.95
C VAL A 245 -5.26 -13.07 -1.47
N ALA A 246 -4.12 -13.40 -0.87
CA ALA A 246 -3.15 -12.42 -0.37
C ALA A 246 -2.63 -11.51 -1.48
N ARG A 247 -2.40 -12.02 -2.70
CA ARG A 247 -1.92 -11.30 -3.88
C ARG A 247 -2.81 -10.11 -4.27
N ARG A 248 -4.10 -10.14 -3.93
CA ARG A 248 -5.03 -9.01 -4.17
C ARG A 248 -4.68 -7.77 -3.34
N GLY A 249 -4.16 -7.96 -2.13
CA GLY A 249 -3.71 -6.87 -1.25
C GLY A 249 -2.20 -6.67 -1.26
N LEU A 250 -1.43 -7.72 -1.54
CA LEU A 250 0.03 -7.75 -1.59
C LEU A 250 0.48 -8.24 -2.98
N PRO A 251 0.50 -7.38 -4.01
CA PRO A 251 0.79 -7.80 -5.39
C PRO A 251 2.10 -8.55 -5.58
N MET A 252 3.06 -8.37 -4.67
CA MET A 252 4.37 -9.02 -4.72
C MET A 252 4.32 -10.54 -4.48
N GLN A 253 3.22 -11.10 -3.94
CA GLN A 253 3.08 -12.56 -3.76
C GLN A 253 2.86 -13.26 -5.11
N ILE A 254 3.86 -13.19 -5.98
CA ILE A 254 3.84 -13.66 -7.38
C ILE A 254 4.14 -15.16 -7.48
N GLU A 255 3.64 -15.78 -8.54
CA GLU A 255 3.92 -17.17 -8.93
C GLU A 255 4.96 -17.20 -10.05
N PHE A 256 5.79 -18.22 -10.08
CA PHE A 256 6.69 -18.50 -11.20
C PHE A 256 6.03 -19.51 -12.12
N ASP A 257 5.74 -19.10 -13.35
CA ASP A 257 5.19 -19.97 -14.38
C ASP A 257 5.73 -19.58 -15.76
N ASP A 258 5.35 -20.32 -16.80
CA ASP A 258 5.65 -20.02 -18.20
C ASP A 258 5.06 -18.68 -18.68
N VAL A 259 4.11 -18.12 -17.92
CA VAL A 259 3.54 -16.77 -18.09
C VAL A 259 4.04 -15.81 -17.00
N TYR A 260 4.28 -14.55 -17.37
CA TYR A 260 4.63 -13.50 -16.41
C TYR A 260 3.46 -13.18 -15.46
N PRO A 261 3.73 -12.97 -14.15
CA PRO A 261 2.72 -12.52 -13.21
C PRO A 261 2.40 -11.03 -13.41
N SER A 262 1.67 -10.43 -12.46
CA SER A 262 1.40 -8.99 -12.46
C SER A 262 2.68 -8.16 -12.62
N LEU A 263 2.68 -7.26 -13.62
CA LEU A 263 3.76 -6.30 -13.85
C LEU A 263 4.13 -5.53 -12.57
N VAL A 264 3.13 -5.05 -11.83
CA VAL A 264 3.33 -4.34 -10.56
C VAL A 264 3.94 -5.27 -9.52
N GLY A 265 3.40 -6.48 -9.37
CA GLY A 265 3.89 -7.47 -8.41
C GLY A 265 5.38 -7.77 -8.55
N LEU A 266 5.84 -8.00 -9.79
CA LEU A 266 7.23 -8.35 -10.09
C LEU A 266 8.20 -7.15 -10.08
N SER A 267 7.73 -5.93 -10.32
CA SER A 267 8.60 -4.76 -10.48
C SER A 267 8.67 -3.80 -9.29
N THR A 268 7.69 -3.83 -8.36
CA THR A 268 7.52 -2.80 -7.32
C THR A 268 8.78 -2.51 -6.50
N THR A 269 9.57 -3.52 -6.14
CA THR A 269 10.77 -3.33 -5.30
C THR A 269 11.91 -2.63 -6.02
N GLY A 270 11.96 -2.71 -7.36
CA GLY A 270 13.02 -2.12 -8.18
C GLY A 270 12.72 -0.71 -8.68
N TRP A 271 11.47 -0.25 -8.53
CA TRP A 271 11.00 1.02 -9.10
C TRP A 271 11.86 2.25 -8.77
N GLU A 272 12.43 2.30 -7.56
CA GLU A 272 13.29 3.42 -7.15
C GLU A 272 14.53 3.56 -8.03
N LEU A 273 15.23 2.46 -8.29
CA LEU A 273 16.40 2.46 -9.16
C LEU A 273 16.01 2.51 -10.63
N ASP A 274 14.98 1.76 -11.01
CA ASP A 274 14.51 1.67 -12.39
C ASP A 274 14.11 3.05 -12.93
N ARG A 275 13.38 3.85 -12.14
CA ARG A 275 12.99 5.21 -12.54
C ARG A 275 14.15 6.17 -12.68
N GLN A 276 15.22 6.00 -11.90
CA GLN A 276 16.39 6.88 -11.96
C GLN A 276 17.33 6.49 -13.11
N PHE A 277 17.66 5.21 -13.21
CA PHE A 277 18.71 4.74 -14.12
C PHE A 277 18.21 4.43 -15.53
N LEU A 278 16.93 4.08 -15.69
CA LEU A 278 16.37 3.76 -17.02
C LEU A 278 15.73 4.97 -17.71
N ALA A 279 15.63 6.12 -17.04
CA ALA A 279 15.05 7.35 -17.59
C ALA A 279 15.82 7.91 -18.80
N GLU A 280 17.07 7.50 -19.01
CA GLU A 280 17.86 7.90 -20.19
C GLU A 280 17.53 7.07 -21.44
N LEU A 281 17.02 5.85 -21.29
CA LEU A 281 16.77 4.94 -22.41
C LEU A 281 15.40 5.20 -23.05
N ASN A 282 15.38 5.36 -24.37
CA ASN A 282 14.15 5.36 -25.17
C ASN A 282 13.74 3.94 -25.61
N GLU A 283 12.56 3.81 -26.20
CA GLU A 283 11.99 2.53 -26.65
C GLU A 283 12.95 1.75 -27.57
N THR A 284 13.58 2.42 -28.53
CA THR A 284 14.56 1.77 -29.43
C THR A 284 15.76 1.18 -28.68
N ALA A 285 16.26 1.87 -27.64
CA ALA A 285 17.32 1.34 -26.80
C ALA A 285 16.84 0.13 -25.99
N TRP A 286 15.60 0.15 -25.50
CA TRP A 286 14.99 -1.00 -24.83
C TRP A 286 14.86 -2.20 -25.76
N ASP A 287 14.28 -2.03 -26.94
CA ASP A 287 14.10 -3.11 -27.92
C ASP A 287 15.44 -3.72 -28.34
N SER A 288 16.45 -2.88 -28.53
CA SER A 288 17.82 -3.30 -28.83
C SER A 288 18.41 -4.18 -27.71
N VAL A 289 18.29 -3.76 -26.45
CA VAL A 289 18.80 -4.53 -25.29
C VAL A 289 18.02 -5.83 -25.09
N VAL A 290 16.69 -5.80 -25.24
CA VAL A 290 15.84 -7.00 -25.15
C VAL A 290 16.17 -8.01 -26.24
N THR A 291 16.35 -7.54 -27.48
CA THR A 291 16.70 -8.40 -28.61
C THR A 291 18.07 -9.06 -28.39
N ALA A 292 19.07 -8.28 -27.95
CA ALA A 292 20.38 -8.82 -27.60
C ALA A 292 20.29 -9.83 -26.46
N PHE A 293 19.56 -9.51 -25.39
CA PHE A 293 19.37 -10.41 -24.24
C PHE A 293 18.74 -11.76 -24.63
N ARG A 294 17.73 -11.76 -25.51
CA ARG A 294 17.12 -13.01 -26.00
C ARG A 294 18.08 -13.84 -26.84
N ARG A 295 18.82 -13.18 -27.74
CA ARG A 295 19.81 -13.84 -28.60
C ARG A 295 20.92 -14.49 -27.76
N ASP A 296 21.33 -13.84 -26.68
CA ASP A 296 22.36 -14.34 -25.76
C ASP A 296 21.87 -15.55 -24.91
N LEU A 297 20.57 -15.90 -24.96
CA LEU A 297 19.96 -17.03 -24.24
C LEU A 297 19.26 -18.04 -25.19
N PRO A 298 19.99 -18.70 -26.10
CA PRO A 298 19.42 -19.76 -26.92
C PRO A 298 19.03 -20.97 -26.05
N ASP A 299 18.19 -21.84 -26.59
CA ASP A 299 17.66 -23.02 -25.88
C ASP A 299 18.73 -23.87 -25.17
N PRO A 300 19.88 -24.22 -25.79
CA PRO A 300 20.92 -25.00 -25.12
C PRO A 300 21.49 -24.31 -23.87
N VAL A 301 21.62 -22.98 -23.88
CA VAL A 301 22.10 -22.22 -22.72
C VAL A 301 21.11 -22.33 -21.54
N ILE A 302 19.81 -22.25 -21.82
CA ILE A 302 18.76 -22.41 -20.81
C ILE A 302 18.75 -23.85 -20.27
N GLU A 303 18.84 -24.85 -21.14
CA GLU A 303 18.88 -26.26 -20.73
C GLU A 303 20.10 -26.57 -19.87
N ASP A 304 21.29 -26.11 -20.27
CA ASP A 304 22.53 -26.31 -19.53
C ASP A 304 22.52 -25.55 -18.20
N ALA A 305 21.88 -24.39 -18.15
CA ALA A 305 21.65 -23.68 -16.90
C ALA A 305 20.80 -24.48 -15.93
N VAL A 306 19.68 -25.04 -16.38
CA VAL A 306 18.79 -25.84 -15.53
C VAL A 306 19.45 -27.15 -15.08
N ARG A 307 20.33 -27.74 -15.91
CA ARG A 307 21.16 -28.90 -15.53
C ARG A 307 22.14 -28.64 -14.40
N LYS A 308 22.33 -27.38 -13.95
CA LYS A 308 23.11 -27.07 -12.74
C LYS A 308 22.36 -27.38 -11.44
N LEU A 309 21.07 -27.67 -11.50
CA LEU A 309 20.35 -28.22 -10.34
C LEU A 309 20.97 -29.54 -9.89
N PRO A 310 20.96 -29.85 -8.58
CA PRO A 310 21.29 -31.20 -8.11
C PRO A 310 20.48 -32.26 -8.88
N PRO A 311 21.07 -33.42 -9.25
CA PRO A 311 20.38 -34.41 -10.08
C PRO A 311 19.00 -34.84 -9.54
N PRO A 312 18.79 -35.03 -8.22
CA PRO A 312 17.45 -35.30 -7.68
C PRO A 312 16.45 -34.16 -7.94
N TYR A 313 16.88 -32.90 -7.85
CA TYR A 313 16.02 -31.74 -8.11
C TYR A 313 15.69 -31.60 -9.59
N TYR A 314 16.68 -31.81 -10.47
CA TYR A 314 16.46 -31.78 -11.92
C TYR A 314 15.39 -32.80 -12.35
N LYS A 315 15.38 -34.01 -11.76
CA LYS A 315 14.35 -35.02 -12.04
C LYS A 315 12.93 -34.59 -11.65
N ILE A 316 12.79 -33.72 -10.65
CA ILE A 316 11.49 -33.28 -10.14
C ILE A 316 10.96 -32.07 -10.93
N VAL A 317 11.82 -31.07 -11.21
CA VAL A 317 11.37 -29.77 -11.75
C VAL A 317 12.10 -29.34 -13.03
N GLY A 318 13.17 -30.01 -13.45
CA GLY A 318 14.09 -29.54 -14.48
C GLY A 318 13.42 -29.28 -15.83
N GLU A 319 12.59 -30.21 -16.31
CA GLU A 319 11.89 -30.05 -17.60
C GLU A 319 10.90 -28.87 -17.57
N ALA A 320 10.09 -28.79 -16.52
CA ALA A 320 9.11 -27.71 -16.34
C ALA A 320 9.80 -26.34 -16.22
N LEU A 321 10.90 -26.25 -15.45
CA LEU A 321 11.66 -25.01 -15.28
C LEU A 321 12.30 -24.55 -16.60
N ALA A 322 12.90 -25.47 -17.37
CA ALA A 322 13.49 -25.16 -18.67
C ALA A 322 12.42 -24.68 -19.67
N LYS A 323 11.27 -25.35 -19.70
CA LYS A 323 10.13 -24.95 -20.54
C LYS A 323 9.63 -23.55 -20.16
N ALA A 324 9.42 -23.29 -18.87
CA ALA A 324 8.96 -21.99 -18.39
C ALA A 324 9.95 -20.87 -18.74
N LEU A 325 11.25 -21.08 -18.52
CA LEU A 325 12.29 -20.12 -18.91
C LEU A 325 12.29 -19.79 -20.40
N LYS A 326 12.13 -20.79 -21.27
CA LYS A 326 12.04 -20.58 -22.73
C LYS A 326 10.80 -19.76 -23.09
N SER A 327 9.63 -20.14 -22.60
CA SER A 327 8.38 -19.40 -22.81
C SER A 327 8.49 -17.94 -22.33
N ARG A 328 9.05 -17.73 -21.14
CA ARG A 328 9.26 -16.39 -20.57
C ARG A 328 10.27 -15.57 -21.36
N ARG A 329 11.36 -16.17 -21.86
CA ARG A 329 12.32 -15.49 -22.76
C ARG A 329 11.61 -15.00 -24.02
N ASP A 330 10.70 -15.81 -24.57
CA ASP A 330 10.00 -15.49 -25.80
C ASP A 330 8.88 -14.45 -25.61
N ALA A 331 8.25 -14.42 -24.43
CA ALA A 331 7.30 -13.39 -24.02
C ALA A 331 7.94 -12.10 -23.47
N LEU A 332 9.25 -12.11 -23.18
CA LEU A 332 9.97 -10.99 -22.57
C LEU A 332 9.84 -9.65 -23.32
N PRO A 333 9.82 -9.58 -24.67
CA PRO A 333 9.64 -8.31 -25.38
C PRO A 333 8.34 -7.61 -25.04
N GLN A 334 7.24 -8.37 -24.94
CA GLN A 334 5.95 -7.82 -24.58
C GLN A 334 5.95 -7.32 -23.13
N PHE A 335 6.54 -8.09 -22.20
CA PHE A 335 6.65 -7.67 -20.81
C PHE A 335 7.52 -6.43 -20.64
N ALA A 336 8.67 -6.37 -21.32
CA ALA A 336 9.60 -5.24 -21.28
C ALA A 336 8.97 -3.95 -21.84
N SER A 337 8.21 -4.04 -22.95
CA SER A 337 7.46 -2.91 -23.51
C SER A 337 6.38 -2.39 -22.54
N GLN A 338 5.61 -3.30 -21.91
CA GLN A 338 4.64 -2.92 -20.88
C GLN A 338 5.32 -2.22 -19.69
N TYR A 339 6.49 -2.71 -19.28
CA TYR A 339 7.25 -2.12 -18.19
C TYR A 339 7.82 -0.74 -18.54
N TYR A 340 8.40 -0.61 -19.73
CA TYR A 340 8.85 0.67 -20.28
C TYR A 340 7.73 1.72 -20.25
N ALA A 341 6.55 1.35 -20.76
CA ALA A 341 5.37 2.23 -20.76
C ALA A 341 4.92 2.63 -19.35
N LEU A 342 5.10 1.76 -18.35
CA LEU A 342 4.78 2.07 -16.96
C LEU A 342 5.71 3.14 -16.38
N ILE A 343 7.04 2.96 -16.50
CA ILE A 343 8.03 3.84 -15.85
C ILE A 343 8.29 5.13 -16.62
N THR A 344 8.18 5.12 -17.96
CA THR A 344 8.40 6.29 -18.82
C THR A 344 7.24 7.30 -18.77
N ARG A 345 6.05 6.86 -18.38
CA ARG A 345 4.84 7.72 -18.33
C ARG A 345 5.02 8.98 -17.47
N GLU A 346 5.77 8.87 -16.38
CA GLU A 346 6.16 9.98 -15.51
C GLU A 346 7.66 9.87 -15.24
N ALA A 347 8.47 10.28 -16.22
CA ALA A 347 9.91 10.16 -16.19
C ALA A 347 10.53 11.06 -15.10
N GLU A 348 11.61 10.57 -14.50
CA GLU A 348 12.33 11.24 -13.42
C GLU A 348 13.81 11.33 -13.76
N ILE A 349 14.32 12.55 -13.83
CA ILE A 349 15.71 12.86 -14.16
C ILE A 349 16.35 13.50 -12.93
N GLN A 350 17.49 12.95 -12.53
CA GLN A 350 18.28 13.42 -11.40
C GLN A 350 19.56 14.06 -11.94
N ALA A 351 19.74 15.35 -11.69
CA ALA A 351 20.98 16.08 -11.98
C ALA A 351 21.99 15.91 -10.82
N THR A 352 22.94 16.82 -10.64
CA THR A 352 24.00 16.71 -9.62
C THR A 352 24.08 17.95 -8.72
N ASP A 353 25.03 18.02 -7.80
CA ASP A 353 25.25 19.15 -6.91
C ASP A 353 26.20 20.18 -7.56
N GLN A 354 26.41 20.12 -8.88
CA GLN A 354 27.18 21.10 -9.67
C GLN A 354 26.24 22.06 -10.41
N ASP A 355 26.78 23.19 -10.87
CA ASP A 355 26.01 24.22 -11.56
C ASP A 355 25.64 23.76 -12.99
N GLU A 356 24.35 23.56 -13.23
CA GLU A 356 23.85 22.88 -14.43
C GLU A 356 22.87 23.71 -15.24
N TYR A 357 22.97 23.56 -16.56
CA TYR A 357 22.03 24.14 -17.51
C TYR A 357 21.07 23.08 -18.03
N ALA A 358 19.81 23.16 -17.58
CA ALA A 358 18.72 22.31 -18.03
C ALA A 358 17.86 23.03 -19.08
N HIS A 359 17.99 22.60 -20.34
CA HIS A 359 17.24 23.13 -21.47
C HIS A 359 16.15 22.14 -21.93
N CYS A 360 14.90 22.59 -21.83
CA CYS A 360 13.70 21.84 -22.20
C CYS A 360 12.97 22.53 -23.36
N GLN A 361 12.87 21.85 -24.50
CA GLN A 361 12.26 22.41 -25.70
C GLN A 361 11.03 21.62 -26.14
N HIS A 362 9.87 22.28 -26.13
CA HIS A 362 8.65 21.76 -26.76
C HIS A 362 8.74 21.90 -28.29
N LEU A 363 8.88 20.77 -28.98
CA LEU A 363 8.98 20.72 -30.44
C LEU A 363 7.60 20.88 -31.10
N PRO A 364 7.54 21.32 -32.38
CA PRO A 364 6.28 21.42 -33.12
C PRO A 364 5.49 20.11 -33.22
N SER A 365 6.16 18.95 -33.16
CA SER A 365 5.53 17.62 -33.12
C SER A 365 4.72 17.36 -31.86
N GLY A 366 4.93 18.14 -30.80
CA GLY A 366 4.42 17.89 -29.45
C GLY A 366 5.42 17.20 -28.53
N ASP A 367 6.53 16.68 -29.08
CA ASP A 367 7.61 16.08 -28.33
C ASP A 367 8.31 17.09 -27.41
N LEU A 368 9.00 16.57 -26.40
CA LEU A 368 9.83 17.34 -25.49
C LEU A 368 11.27 16.87 -25.59
N LEU A 369 12.16 17.75 -26.06
CA LEU A 369 13.60 17.54 -26.00
C LEU A 369 14.13 18.08 -24.68
N VAL A 370 14.83 17.24 -23.91
CA VAL A 370 15.50 17.63 -22.67
C VAL A 370 17.01 17.45 -22.84
N ARG A 371 17.77 18.48 -22.49
CA ARG A 371 19.24 18.49 -22.43
C ARG A 371 19.70 19.02 -21.09
N ILE A 372 20.68 18.37 -20.47
CA ILE A 372 21.32 18.84 -19.24
C ILE A 372 22.84 18.75 -19.43
N GLY A 373 23.53 19.86 -19.17
CA GLY A 373 24.99 19.99 -19.20
C GLY A 373 25.48 20.92 -18.10
N LEU A 374 26.80 21.05 -17.96
CA LEU A 374 27.42 21.93 -16.95
C LEU A 374 27.44 23.38 -17.45
N ILE A 375 27.21 24.34 -16.54
CA ILE A 375 27.30 25.78 -16.88
C ILE A 375 28.75 26.19 -17.17
N GLU A 376 29.70 25.59 -16.45
CA GLU A 376 31.14 25.85 -16.64
C GLU A 376 31.68 25.37 -17.99
N ASP A 377 30.97 24.47 -18.66
CA ASP A 377 31.32 23.92 -19.98
C ASP A 377 30.15 24.09 -20.98
N PRO A 378 29.86 25.33 -21.42
CA PRO A 378 28.71 25.63 -22.27
C PRO A 378 28.84 25.07 -23.70
N ASP A 379 30.07 24.85 -24.17
CA ASP A 379 30.38 24.22 -25.46
C ASP A 379 30.46 22.68 -25.35
N GLY A 380 30.44 22.16 -24.13
CA GLY A 380 30.44 20.74 -23.81
C GLY A 380 29.18 20.00 -24.26
N ALA A 381 29.33 18.71 -24.55
CA ALA A 381 28.19 17.87 -24.86
C ALA A 381 27.32 17.67 -23.59
N PRO A 382 25.98 17.74 -23.69
CA PRO A 382 25.12 17.48 -22.54
C PRO A 382 25.29 16.03 -22.07
N TYR A 383 25.51 15.85 -20.77
CA TYR A 383 25.63 14.51 -20.17
C TYR A 383 24.30 13.77 -20.10
N PHE A 384 23.18 14.48 -20.28
CA PHE A 384 21.86 13.89 -20.47
C PHE A 384 21.17 14.53 -21.66
N GLN A 385 20.70 13.73 -22.60
CA GLN A 385 19.87 14.18 -23.71
C GLN A 385 18.82 13.12 -24.06
N ARG A 386 17.54 13.49 -24.03
CA ARG A 386 16.44 12.62 -24.48
C ARG A 386 15.29 13.41 -25.08
N THR A 387 14.73 12.89 -26.17
CA THR A 387 13.43 13.31 -26.69
C THR A 387 12.35 12.39 -26.12
N PHE A 388 11.34 12.98 -25.50
CA PHE A 388 10.17 12.29 -24.96
C PHE A 388 8.96 12.50 -25.85
N HIS A 389 8.20 11.44 -26.09
CA HIS A 389 7.04 11.47 -26.98
C HIS A 389 5.71 11.49 -26.19
N PRO A 390 4.70 12.31 -26.57
CA PRO A 390 3.43 12.42 -25.85
C PRO A 390 2.62 11.12 -25.74
N GLN A 391 2.85 10.18 -26.65
CA GLN A 391 2.20 8.87 -26.69
C GLN A 391 2.65 7.97 -25.53
N GLU A 392 3.90 8.11 -25.09
CA GLU A 392 4.49 7.32 -24.00
C GLU A 392 4.64 8.13 -22.69
N THR A 393 4.90 9.44 -22.77
CA THR A 393 5.28 10.29 -21.65
C THR A 393 4.22 11.36 -21.40
N ARG A 394 3.74 11.49 -20.16
CA ARG A 394 2.81 12.57 -19.76
C ARG A 394 3.50 13.68 -18.99
N GLU A 395 4.57 13.35 -18.29
CA GLU A 395 5.27 14.25 -17.39
C GLU A 395 6.76 13.89 -17.32
N VAL A 396 7.62 14.91 -17.34
CA VAL A 396 9.06 14.81 -17.04
C VAL A 396 9.35 15.65 -15.80
N ARG A 397 9.96 15.02 -14.80
CA ARG A 397 10.40 15.63 -13.54
C ARG A 397 11.91 15.74 -13.55
N ILE A 398 12.44 16.94 -13.38
CA ILE A 398 13.87 17.23 -13.31
C ILE A 398 14.17 17.75 -11.90
N TYR A 399 15.13 17.13 -11.23
CA TYR A 399 15.63 17.55 -9.92
C TYR A 399 17.06 18.05 -10.11
N LEU A 400 17.26 19.36 -9.98
CA LEU A 400 18.54 20.05 -10.19
C LEU A 400 19.45 20.03 -8.95
N ARG A 401 18.85 19.84 -7.77
CA ARG A 401 19.50 19.49 -6.50
C ARG A 401 20.22 20.63 -5.79
N GLY A 402 21.47 20.91 -6.10
CA GLY A 402 22.38 21.56 -5.17
C GLY A 402 23.22 22.69 -5.74
N GLY A 403 23.46 22.69 -7.05
CA GLY A 403 24.20 23.74 -7.74
C GLY A 403 23.42 25.04 -7.89
N ASP A 404 24.10 26.07 -8.37
CA ASP A 404 23.48 27.33 -8.77
C ASP A 404 22.98 27.18 -10.22
N ASP A 405 21.80 26.58 -10.37
CA ASP A 405 21.36 26.01 -11.64
C ASP A 405 20.61 26.99 -12.53
N ARG A 406 20.68 26.77 -13.85
CA ARG A 406 19.89 27.49 -14.84
C ARG A 406 18.93 26.55 -15.57
N ALA A 407 17.64 26.84 -15.47
CA ALA A 407 16.59 26.10 -16.15
C ALA A 407 15.90 26.95 -17.22
N GLU A 408 15.83 26.45 -18.46
CA GLU A 408 15.15 27.13 -19.56
C GLU A 408 14.11 26.21 -20.22
N ILE A 409 12.87 26.69 -20.31
CA ILE A 409 11.77 26.00 -20.99
C ILE A 409 11.29 26.85 -22.19
N ALA A 410 11.44 26.31 -23.40
CA ALA A 410 11.20 27.01 -24.65
C ALA A 410 10.29 26.22 -25.61
N GLY A 411 9.89 26.85 -26.72
CA GLY A 411 9.18 26.19 -27.83
C GLY A 411 7.66 26.34 -27.83
N GLY A 412 6.98 25.42 -28.53
CA GLY A 412 5.55 25.49 -28.85
C GLY A 412 4.61 25.17 -27.69
N LYS A 413 3.37 24.76 -28.02
CA LYS A 413 2.39 24.31 -27.03
C LYS A 413 2.85 22.97 -26.42
N GLY A 414 3.10 22.94 -25.12
CA GLY A 414 3.52 21.72 -24.42
C GLY A 414 2.39 20.68 -24.28
N GLN A 415 2.61 19.47 -24.81
CA GLN A 415 1.75 18.30 -24.55
C GLN A 415 2.21 17.51 -23.33
N ILE A 416 3.52 17.42 -23.12
CA ILE A 416 4.17 16.81 -21.96
C ILE A 416 4.31 17.86 -20.86
N ALA A 417 4.01 17.52 -19.61
CA ALA A 417 4.25 18.42 -18.48
C ALA A 417 5.74 18.38 -18.08
N VAL A 418 6.35 19.55 -17.86
CA VAL A 418 7.70 19.72 -17.35
C VAL A 418 7.63 20.27 -15.92
N ARG A 419 8.26 19.57 -14.99
CA ARG A 419 8.43 20.00 -13.60
C ARG A 419 9.90 20.08 -13.27
N ILE A 420 10.33 21.24 -12.81
CA ILE A 420 11.72 21.48 -12.41
C ILE A 420 11.73 21.81 -10.92
N ASP A 421 12.45 21.00 -10.16
CA ASP A 421 12.77 21.21 -8.74
C ASP A 421 14.19 21.77 -8.70
N GLY A 422 14.32 23.07 -8.40
CA GLY A 422 15.60 23.78 -8.40
C GLY A 422 16.55 23.23 -7.35
N GLY A 423 16.04 23.07 -6.13
CA GLY A 423 16.74 22.36 -5.09
C GLY A 423 17.30 23.32 -4.05
N GLY A 424 18.62 23.48 -3.99
CA GLY A 424 19.34 24.04 -2.84
C GLY A 424 20.16 25.30 -3.11
N GLY A 425 20.63 25.50 -4.34
CA GLY A 425 21.44 26.65 -4.74
C GLY A 425 20.61 27.87 -5.15
N ASP A 426 21.30 28.89 -5.69
CA ASP A 426 20.73 30.16 -6.13
C ASP A 426 20.29 30.08 -7.61
N ASP A 427 19.11 29.49 -7.86
CA ASP A 427 18.71 29.08 -9.20
C ASP A 427 18.10 30.20 -10.07
N ALA A 428 18.31 30.10 -11.39
CA ALA A 428 17.71 30.96 -12.41
C ALA A 428 16.81 30.17 -13.37
N SER A 429 15.51 30.49 -13.37
CA SER A 429 14.52 29.83 -14.22
C SER A 429 13.90 30.77 -15.25
N ILE A 430 13.89 30.37 -16.52
CA ILE A 430 13.35 31.12 -17.65
C ILE A 430 12.29 30.27 -18.36
N ASN A 431 11.10 30.84 -18.60
CA ASN A 431 10.10 30.21 -19.47
C ASN A 431 9.79 31.13 -20.66
N SER A 432 10.19 30.70 -21.86
CA SER A 432 9.88 31.32 -23.14
C SER A 432 8.91 30.47 -24.00
N SER A 433 8.43 29.33 -23.48
CA SER A 433 7.50 28.45 -24.20
C SER A 433 6.07 29.00 -24.33
N GLN A 434 5.33 28.50 -25.32
CA GLN A 434 3.87 28.73 -25.46
C GLN A 434 3.03 27.73 -24.64
N ALA A 435 3.65 26.94 -23.76
CA ALA A 435 2.97 25.98 -22.92
C ALA A 435 2.10 26.65 -21.83
N SER A 436 1.06 25.94 -21.39
CA SER A 436 0.18 26.45 -20.32
C SER A 436 0.78 26.24 -18.93
N ALA A 437 0.29 26.98 -17.93
CA ALA A 437 0.72 26.85 -16.53
C ALA A 437 0.40 25.47 -15.91
N ALA A 438 -0.44 24.67 -16.57
CA ALA A 438 -0.66 23.29 -16.18
C ALA A 438 0.53 22.39 -16.55
N LYS A 439 1.27 22.76 -17.60
CA LYS A 439 2.35 22.00 -18.24
C LYS A 439 3.74 22.48 -17.85
N THR A 440 3.89 23.74 -17.43
CA THR A 440 5.20 24.27 -17.01
C THR A 440 5.18 24.67 -15.54
N ARG A 441 5.97 23.96 -14.71
CA ARG A 441 6.02 24.19 -13.26
C ARG A 441 7.45 24.23 -12.71
N PHE A 442 7.75 25.28 -11.98
CA PHE A 442 9.00 25.43 -11.23
C PHE A 442 8.72 25.34 -9.73
N TYR A 443 9.58 24.61 -9.03
CA TYR A 443 9.48 24.36 -7.60
C TYR A 443 10.78 24.74 -6.95
N ASP A 444 10.74 25.74 -6.08
CA ASP A 444 11.93 26.10 -5.32
C ASP A 444 11.65 27.05 -4.16
N TYR A 445 12.15 26.70 -2.99
CA TYR A 445 11.95 27.44 -1.74
C TYR A 445 13.25 27.77 -1.01
N ARG A 446 14.41 27.29 -1.48
CA ARG A 446 15.74 27.51 -0.88
C ARG A 446 16.55 28.43 -1.81
N GLY A 447 17.59 29.10 -1.30
CA GLY A 447 18.40 30.01 -2.12
C GLY A 447 17.73 31.34 -2.50
N LYS A 448 18.45 32.14 -3.31
CA LYS A 448 18.06 33.47 -3.81
C LYS A 448 17.65 33.42 -5.29
N ASN A 449 16.55 32.74 -5.55
CA ASN A 449 16.22 32.33 -6.92
C ASN A 449 15.57 33.43 -7.75
N ARG A 450 15.91 33.43 -9.04
CA ARG A 450 15.40 34.38 -10.04
C ARG A 450 14.48 33.66 -11.01
N PHE A 451 13.31 34.25 -11.25
CA PHE A 451 12.32 33.71 -12.19
C PHE A 451 11.98 34.73 -13.27
N ALA A 452 12.44 34.49 -14.49
CA ALA A 452 12.02 35.25 -15.66
C ALA A 452 10.78 34.59 -16.28
N LYS A 453 9.61 35.10 -15.90
CA LYS A 453 8.32 34.51 -16.26
C LYS A 453 7.82 35.00 -17.62
N GLY A 454 7.84 34.15 -18.63
CA GLY A 454 6.91 34.27 -19.77
C GLY A 454 5.48 33.84 -19.38
N LYS A 455 4.48 34.10 -20.24
CA LYS A 455 3.11 33.61 -20.02
C LYS A 455 3.13 32.07 -19.82
N GLY A 456 2.30 31.56 -18.90
CA GLY A 456 2.08 30.10 -18.82
C GLY A 456 3.01 29.26 -17.94
N ALA A 457 3.77 29.82 -16.98
CA ALA A 457 4.47 29.03 -15.96
C ALA A 457 3.85 29.21 -14.55
N LYS A 458 3.79 28.12 -13.76
CA LYS A 458 3.46 28.15 -12.33
C LYS A 458 4.73 28.01 -11.49
N ILE A 459 4.92 28.90 -10.53
CA ILE A 459 6.03 28.85 -9.57
C ILE A 459 5.46 28.48 -8.20
N ASP A 460 6.07 27.50 -7.53
CA ASP A 460 5.67 27.05 -6.20
C ASP A 460 6.88 27.12 -5.25
N LYS A 461 6.86 28.12 -4.37
CA LYS A 461 7.92 28.39 -3.39
C LYS A 461 7.67 27.80 -2.01
N ARG A 462 6.71 26.87 -1.90
CA ARG A 462 6.39 26.26 -0.61
C ARG A 462 7.44 25.19 -0.27
N PRO A 463 7.90 25.14 0.99
CA PRO A 463 8.76 24.06 1.45
C PRO A 463 8.15 22.70 1.14
N TYR A 464 8.97 21.79 0.63
CA TYR A 464 8.57 20.41 0.43
C TYR A 464 9.75 19.49 0.66
N LYS A 465 9.54 18.50 1.53
CA LYS A 465 10.45 17.38 1.72
C LYS A 465 9.72 16.12 1.30
N ARG A 466 10.28 15.39 0.33
CA ARG A 466 9.69 14.11 -0.12
C ARG A 466 9.65 13.16 1.09
N PRO A 467 8.47 12.65 1.48
CA PRO A 467 8.34 11.83 2.66
C PRO A 467 9.03 10.47 2.44
N PRO A 468 9.60 9.86 3.50
CA PRO A 468 10.20 8.54 3.39
C PRO A 468 9.15 7.50 3.02
N SER A 469 9.56 6.43 2.35
CA SER A 469 8.64 5.33 2.06
C SER A 469 8.29 4.58 3.35
N PRO A 470 7.01 4.35 3.63
CA PRO A 470 6.58 3.37 4.63
C PRO A 470 6.61 1.92 4.13
N ILE A 471 6.76 1.71 2.81
CA ILE A 471 7.02 0.39 2.23
C ILE A 471 8.50 0.07 2.46
N LEU A 472 8.79 -1.11 3.00
CA LEU A 472 10.14 -1.59 3.29
C LEU A 472 11.11 -1.36 2.10
N ARG A 473 12.21 -0.65 2.36
CA ARG A 473 13.41 -0.51 1.51
C ARG A 473 13.29 0.38 0.25
N ALA A 474 12.33 1.30 0.16
CA ALA A 474 12.42 2.45 -0.76
C ALA A 474 12.78 3.74 0.00
N ARG A 475 13.54 4.67 -0.60
CA ARG A 475 13.92 5.96 0.03
C ARG A 475 12.72 6.88 0.19
N TYR A 476 11.81 6.91 -0.79
CA TYR A 476 10.71 7.86 -0.85
C TYR A 476 9.33 7.22 -1.09
N ALA A 477 8.28 7.84 -0.53
CA ALA A 477 6.90 7.43 -0.76
C ALA A 477 6.49 7.62 -2.24
N LEU A 478 5.53 6.82 -2.69
CA LEU A 478 5.00 6.86 -4.04
C LEU A 478 4.32 8.21 -4.32
N ASP A 479 4.77 8.86 -5.39
CA ASP A 479 4.23 10.12 -5.93
C ASP A 479 3.93 10.01 -7.43
N TRP A 480 3.77 8.78 -7.94
CA TRP A 480 3.52 8.46 -9.34
C TRP A 480 2.73 7.15 -9.49
N GLY A 481 2.05 6.98 -10.62
CA GLY A 481 1.32 5.75 -10.92
C GLY A 481 0.03 5.57 -10.10
N MET A 482 -0.39 4.32 -9.91
CA MET A 482 -1.60 3.97 -9.17
C MET A 482 -1.48 2.65 -8.43
N GLN A 483 -2.32 2.49 -7.41
CA GLN A 483 -2.54 1.22 -6.72
C GLN A 483 -4.05 0.95 -6.63
N ALA A 484 -4.47 -0.26 -6.94
CA ALA A 484 -5.86 -0.69 -6.82
C ALA A 484 -5.97 -1.95 -5.98
N ILE A 485 -6.97 -1.99 -5.10
CA ILE A 485 -7.27 -3.12 -4.23
C ILE A 485 -8.77 -3.36 -4.26
N ALA A 486 -9.20 -4.62 -4.31
CA ALA A 486 -10.61 -4.97 -4.28
C ALA A 486 -10.82 -6.31 -3.58
N PHE A 487 -11.88 -6.38 -2.78
CA PHE A 487 -12.26 -7.56 -2.01
C PHE A 487 -13.75 -7.86 -2.16
N PRO A 488 -14.15 -9.15 -2.25
CA PRO A 488 -15.55 -9.52 -2.16
C PRO A 488 -16.11 -9.22 -0.77
N ILE A 489 -17.42 -9.01 -0.70
CA ILE A 489 -18.18 -8.83 0.54
C ILE A 489 -19.36 -9.80 0.52
N LEU A 490 -19.54 -10.51 1.63
CA LEU A 490 -20.72 -11.32 1.92
C LEU A 490 -21.25 -10.89 3.29
N ILE A 491 -22.51 -10.46 3.35
CA ILE A 491 -23.19 -10.06 4.57
C ILE A 491 -24.51 -10.83 4.65
N ALA A 492 -24.79 -11.50 5.75
CA ALA A 492 -26.08 -12.15 5.99
C ALA A 492 -26.75 -11.56 7.25
N ASN A 493 -28.00 -11.10 7.16
CA ASN A 493 -28.74 -10.59 8.32
C ASN A 493 -30.27 -10.64 8.15
N PRO A 494 -31.06 -10.47 9.24
CA PRO A 494 -32.52 -10.53 9.18
C PRO A 494 -33.20 -9.46 8.32
N ASP A 495 -32.59 -8.27 8.15
CA ASP A 495 -33.19 -7.16 7.41
C ASP A 495 -32.90 -7.25 5.89
N LEU A 496 -31.67 -7.60 5.51
CA LEU A 496 -31.21 -7.68 4.11
C LEU A 496 -31.17 -9.12 3.56
N SER A 497 -31.43 -10.14 4.41
CA SER A 497 -31.13 -11.54 4.10
C SER A 497 -29.65 -11.69 3.72
N VAL A 498 -29.34 -12.33 2.58
CA VAL A 498 -27.98 -12.41 2.05
C VAL A 498 -27.72 -11.23 1.10
N PHE A 499 -26.64 -10.50 1.37
CA PHE A 499 -26.09 -9.42 0.55
C PHE A 499 -24.71 -9.83 0.04
N VAL A 500 -24.55 -9.86 -1.27
CA VAL A 500 -23.29 -10.20 -1.95
C VAL A 500 -22.79 -8.98 -2.71
N GLY A 501 -21.51 -8.67 -2.62
CA GLY A 501 -20.94 -7.51 -3.27
C GLY A 501 -19.43 -7.50 -3.30
N GLY A 502 -18.87 -6.32 -3.54
CA GLY A 502 -17.45 -6.07 -3.48
C GLY A 502 -17.14 -4.63 -3.05
N ARG A 503 -16.00 -4.46 -2.40
CA ARG A 503 -15.41 -3.17 -2.06
C ARG A 503 -14.08 -3.02 -2.77
N GLY A 504 -13.91 -1.92 -3.48
CA GLY A 504 -12.69 -1.55 -4.17
C GLY A 504 -12.18 -0.20 -3.71
N SER A 505 -10.86 -0.01 -3.73
CA SER A 505 -10.23 1.30 -3.61
C SER A 505 -9.13 1.43 -4.65
N ARG A 506 -9.08 2.57 -5.34
CA ARG A 506 -8.00 2.93 -6.26
C ARG A 506 -7.38 4.25 -5.83
N HIS A 507 -6.08 4.22 -5.57
CA HIS A 507 -5.24 5.36 -5.25
C HIS A 507 -4.46 5.75 -6.50
N TYR A 508 -4.54 7.01 -6.89
CA TYR A 508 -3.62 7.62 -7.84
C TYR A 508 -2.62 8.42 -7.02
N PHE A 509 -1.34 8.25 -7.30
CA PHE A 509 -0.30 9.05 -6.68
C PHE A 509 -0.03 10.29 -7.54
N GLY A 510 0.74 11.25 -7.05
CA GLY A 510 1.10 12.40 -7.85
C GLY A 510 2.17 13.26 -7.20
N TYR A 511 2.92 13.99 -8.02
CA TYR A 511 4.03 14.83 -7.57
C TYR A 511 3.62 15.80 -6.45
N ARG A 512 4.34 15.72 -5.32
CA ARG A 512 4.07 16.47 -4.07
C ARG A 512 2.65 16.29 -3.50
N LYS A 513 1.99 15.15 -3.77
CA LYS A 513 0.68 14.77 -3.24
C LYS A 513 0.78 13.52 -2.36
N ASN A 514 1.25 13.71 -1.13
CA ASN A 514 1.31 12.65 -0.13
C ASN A 514 0.03 12.62 0.74
N PRO A 515 -0.57 11.45 1.04
CA PRO A 515 -0.20 10.09 0.62
C PRO A 515 -0.68 9.65 -0.77
N PHE A 516 -1.57 10.43 -1.41
CA PHE A 516 -2.03 10.20 -2.78
C PHE A 516 -2.52 11.51 -3.40
N SER A 517 -2.70 11.55 -4.72
CA SER A 517 -3.32 12.67 -5.45
C SER A 517 -4.84 12.56 -5.48
N SER A 518 -5.36 11.35 -5.73
CA SER A 518 -6.77 11.04 -5.53
C SER A 518 -6.98 9.60 -5.06
N ARG A 519 -8.08 9.38 -4.35
CA ARG A 519 -8.54 8.06 -3.92
C ARG A 519 -9.99 7.88 -4.29
N HIS A 520 -10.29 6.75 -4.92
CA HIS A 520 -11.62 6.39 -5.39
C HIS A 520 -12.02 5.10 -4.70
N SER A 521 -12.99 5.17 -3.78
CA SER A 521 -13.51 4.00 -3.07
C SER A 521 -14.90 3.66 -3.60
N PHE A 522 -15.12 2.41 -3.92
CA PHE A 522 -16.36 1.87 -4.47
C PHE A 522 -16.85 0.75 -3.58
N ASN A 523 -18.14 0.75 -3.23
CA ASN A 523 -18.81 -0.41 -2.67
C ASN A 523 -20.04 -0.69 -3.53
N ALA A 524 -20.23 -1.92 -3.97
CA ALA A 524 -21.39 -2.32 -4.73
C ALA A 524 -21.83 -3.71 -4.28
N GLY A 525 -23.14 -3.96 -4.24
CA GLY A 525 -23.67 -5.29 -3.97
C GLY A 525 -25.18 -5.37 -4.14
N LEU A 526 -25.71 -6.58 -3.94
CA LEU A 526 -27.08 -6.97 -4.19
C LEU A 526 -27.64 -7.73 -2.99
N ALA A 527 -28.77 -7.27 -2.45
CA ALA A 527 -29.56 -8.05 -1.50
C ALA A 527 -30.38 -9.11 -2.28
N LEU A 528 -30.03 -10.39 -2.12
CA LEU A 528 -30.48 -11.48 -2.99
C LEU A 528 -31.98 -11.75 -2.91
N ASN A 529 -32.58 -11.64 -1.71
CA ASN A 529 -34.00 -11.98 -1.51
C ASN A 529 -34.95 -11.07 -2.32
N ARG A 530 -34.59 -9.80 -2.53
CA ARG A 530 -35.43 -8.80 -3.22
C ARG A 530 -34.78 -8.23 -4.48
N LEU A 531 -33.60 -8.73 -4.85
CA LEU A 531 -32.77 -8.24 -5.95
C LEU A 531 -32.58 -6.72 -5.92
N LYS A 532 -32.31 -6.17 -4.73
CA LYS A 532 -32.15 -4.72 -4.53
C LYS A 532 -30.67 -4.34 -4.47
N PRO A 533 -30.18 -3.47 -5.38
CA PRO A 533 -28.77 -3.08 -5.41
C PRO A 533 -28.46 -2.02 -4.35
N SER A 534 -27.22 -1.99 -3.88
CA SER A 534 -26.65 -0.89 -3.12
C SER A 534 -25.29 -0.54 -3.68
N VAL A 535 -25.09 0.73 -4.04
CA VAL A 535 -23.85 1.24 -4.61
C VAL A 535 -23.46 2.52 -3.88
N SER A 536 -22.19 2.63 -3.53
CA SER A 536 -21.62 3.87 -2.99
C SER A 536 -20.26 4.13 -3.59
N TYR A 537 -19.97 5.41 -3.78
CA TYR A 537 -18.71 5.91 -4.28
C TYR A 537 -18.24 7.07 -3.41
N THR A 538 -16.96 7.05 -3.05
CA THR A 538 -16.28 8.18 -2.40
C THR A 538 -15.02 8.49 -3.19
N GLY A 539 -15.00 9.65 -3.84
CA GLY A 539 -13.80 10.24 -4.44
C GLY A 539 -13.20 11.26 -3.48
N THR A 540 -11.91 11.14 -3.18
CA THR A 540 -11.14 12.14 -2.42
C THR A 540 -10.03 12.68 -3.31
N PHE A 541 -9.92 13.99 -3.47
CA PHE A 541 -8.95 14.67 -4.32
C PHE A 541 -8.12 15.62 -3.48
N ARG A 542 -6.80 15.43 -3.46
CA ARG A 542 -5.90 16.08 -2.51
C ARG A 542 -5.43 17.44 -3.02
N GLN A 543 -5.54 18.45 -2.17
CA GLN A 543 -5.22 19.86 -2.44
C GLN A 543 -5.70 20.27 -3.85
N LEU A 544 -7.00 20.10 -4.11
CA LEU A 544 -7.66 20.57 -5.32
C LEU A 544 -7.48 22.09 -5.44
N LEU A 545 -7.65 22.78 -4.30
CA LEU A 545 -7.22 24.15 -4.09
C LEU A 545 -6.09 24.16 -3.04
N SER A 546 -5.36 25.27 -2.93
CA SER A 546 -4.27 25.36 -1.94
C SER A 546 -4.82 25.19 -0.52
N GLY A 547 -4.41 24.12 0.17
CA GLY A 547 -4.85 23.80 1.53
C GLY A 547 -6.23 23.13 1.65
N LEU A 548 -6.95 22.93 0.54
CA LEU A 548 -8.29 22.31 0.53
C LEU A 548 -8.35 21.07 -0.34
N ASP A 549 -8.76 19.97 0.26
CA ASP A 549 -9.13 18.74 -0.41
C ASP A 549 -10.56 18.87 -0.95
N ALA A 550 -10.91 18.06 -1.95
CA ALA A 550 -12.29 17.89 -2.37
C ALA A 550 -12.74 16.45 -2.15
N LYS A 551 -13.99 16.27 -1.76
CA LYS A 551 -14.60 14.96 -1.57
C LYS A 551 -15.91 14.91 -2.35
N ILE A 552 -16.15 13.79 -3.01
CA ILE A 552 -17.41 13.50 -3.70
C ILE A 552 -17.96 12.24 -3.07
N TYR A 553 -19.13 12.34 -2.45
CA TYR A 553 -19.88 11.19 -1.96
C TYR A 553 -21.12 10.97 -2.83
N LEU A 554 -21.30 9.73 -3.27
CA LEU A 554 -22.48 9.26 -4.00
C LEU A 554 -22.96 7.96 -3.35
N LYS A 555 -24.26 7.84 -3.10
CA LYS A 555 -24.86 6.60 -2.63
C LYS A 555 -26.21 6.39 -3.30
N TYR A 556 -26.45 5.17 -3.75
CA TYR A 556 -27.76 4.67 -4.14
C TYR A 556 -28.03 3.37 -3.38
N SER A 557 -29.23 3.22 -2.85
CA SER A 557 -29.72 1.99 -2.26
C SER A 557 -31.14 1.74 -2.75
N GLY A 558 -31.35 0.62 -3.45
CA GLY A 558 -32.69 0.13 -3.79
C GLY A 558 -33.40 -0.54 -2.60
N LEU A 559 -32.74 -0.61 -1.44
CA LEU A 559 -33.34 -1.04 -0.18
C LEU A 559 -32.59 -0.38 0.99
N GLN A 560 -33.07 0.78 1.40
CA GLN A 560 -32.77 1.43 2.67
C GLN A 560 -33.82 0.94 3.68
N VAL A 561 -33.36 0.26 4.72
CA VAL A 561 -34.23 -0.22 5.81
C VAL A 561 -34.20 0.78 6.96
N ILE A 562 -35.36 1.39 7.24
CA ILE A 562 -35.61 2.24 8.41
C ILE A 562 -36.66 1.50 9.25
N ARG A 563 -36.39 1.22 10.52
CA ARG A 563 -37.46 0.80 11.42
C ARG A 563 -38.11 2.05 12.00
N PHE A 564 -39.42 2.19 11.81
CA PHE A 564 -40.18 3.35 12.26
C PHE A 564 -41.37 2.87 13.08
N ASN A 565 -41.37 3.22 14.38
CA ASN A 565 -42.37 2.80 15.36
C ASN A 565 -43.32 3.95 15.76
N GLY A 566 -43.22 5.09 15.07
CA GLY A 566 -43.88 6.35 15.44
C GLY A 566 -42.88 7.37 15.96
N LEU A 567 -43.38 8.59 16.19
CA LEU A 567 -42.62 9.67 16.83
C LEU A 567 -42.89 9.64 18.34
N GLY A 568 -41.86 9.92 19.14
CA GLY A 568 -41.95 9.95 20.60
C GLY A 568 -41.12 8.87 21.29
N ASN A 569 -40.97 9.02 22.61
CA ASN A 569 -40.17 8.14 23.46
C ASN A 569 -41.01 6.96 24.03
N ALA A 570 -42.33 7.08 24.05
CA ALA A 570 -43.25 6.09 24.65
C ALA A 570 -43.82 5.05 23.65
N THR A 571 -43.26 4.95 22.43
CA THR A 571 -43.82 4.08 21.39
C THR A 571 -43.77 2.58 21.74
N GLU A 572 -44.87 1.86 21.58
CA GLU A 572 -44.98 0.42 21.86
C GLU A 572 -44.75 -0.48 20.63
N ILE A 573 -44.37 -1.75 20.85
CA ILE A 573 -44.20 -2.78 19.80
C ILE A 573 -45.13 -3.98 20.05
N PRO A 574 -46.46 -3.85 19.88
CA PRO A 574 -47.39 -4.98 20.01
C PRO A 574 -47.31 -6.02 18.88
N ARG A 575 -46.61 -5.71 17.77
CA ARG A 575 -46.52 -6.59 16.59
C ARG A 575 -45.09 -7.09 16.31
N LEU A 576 -44.96 -8.06 15.40
CA LEU A 576 -43.66 -8.57 14.96
C LEU A 576 -42.78 -7.45 14.38
N SER A 577 -41.45 -7.55 14.56
CA SER A 577 -40.48 -6.53 14.13
C SER A 577 -40.59 -6.15 12.66
N SER A 578 -40.97 -7.09 11.80
CA SER A 578 -41.10 -6.89 10.36
C SER A 578 -42.22 -5.91 9.98
N PHE A 579 -43.19 -5.68 10.87
CA PHE A 579 -44.28 -4.72 10.70
C PHE A 579 -43.76 -3.26 10.71
N TYR A 580 -42.68 -2.99 11.45
CA TYR A 580 -42.13 -1.64 11.62
C TYR A 580 -41.00 -1.32 10.64
N THR A 581 -40.60 -2.28 9.80
CA THR A 581 -39.55 -2.10 8.79
C THR A 581 -40.12 -1.40 7.55
N VAL A 582 -39.69 -0.15 7.35
CA VAL A 582 -39.98 0.68 6.18
C VAL A 582 -38.99 0.37 5.07
N GLU A 583 -39.53 0.06 3.89
CA GLU A 583 -38.79 -0.13 2.66
C GLU A 583 -38.72 1.18 1.88
N GLN A 584 -37.50 1.70 1.72
CA GLN A 584 -37.23 2.96 1.05
C GLN A 584 -36.13 2.79 0.01
N ASN A 585 -36.27 3.43 -1.16
CA ASN A 585 -35.16 3.67 -2.07
C ASN A 585 -34.49 4.99 -1.69
N TYR A 586 -33.16 5.05 -1.74
CA TYR A 586 -32.40 6.20 -1.29
C TYR A 586 -31.29 6.56 -2.26
N PHE A 587 -31.18 7.83 -2.61
CA PHE A 587 -30.09 8.42 -3.36
C PHE A 587 -29.52 9.61 -2.61
N ALA A 588 -28.20 9.76 -2.61
CA ALA A 588 -27.51 10.93 -2.10
C ALA A 588 -26.30 11.30 -2.95
N PHE A 589 -26.13 12.59 -3.17
CA PHE A 589 -24.95 13.20 -3.78
C PHE A 589 -24.49 14.38 -2.92
N ALA A 590 -23.27 14.32 -2.42
CA ALA A 590 -22.69 15.30 -1.51
C ALA A 590 -21.23 15.58 -1.88
N PRO A 591 -20.97 16.54 -2.78
CA PRO A 591 -19.64 17.08 -2.97
C PRO A 591 -19.30 18.05 -1.83
N SER A 592 -18.06 18.05 -1.35
CA SER A 592 -17.58 18.96 -0.31
C SER A 592 -16.12 19.38 -0.52
N LEU A 593 -15.77 20.53 0.03
CA LEU A 593 -14.39 20.95 0.24
C LEU A 593 -14.00 20.68 1.69
N GLU A 594 -12.81 20.14 1.91
CA GLU A 594 -12.30 19.75 3.23
C GLU A 594 -10.95 20.40 3.50
N PHE A 595 -10.88 21.21 4.56
CA PHE A 595 -9.63 21.63 5.18
C PHE A 595 -9.13 20.55 6.15
N ARG A 596 -7.81 20.35 6.19
CA ARG A 596 -7.15 19.43 7.12
C ARG A 596 -5.92 20.11 7.73
N ALA A 597 -5.84 20.17 9.05
CA ALA A 597 -4.64 20.62 9.74
C ALA A 597 -3.54 19.55 9.58
N GLU A 598 -2.31 19.99 9.29
CA GLU A 598 -1.24 19.09 8.86
C GLU A 598 -0.74 18.19 10.00
N GLU A 599 -0.80 16.87 9.81
CA GLU A 599 0.03 15.91 10.52
C GLU A 599 0.16 14.64 9.66
N HIS A 600 1.20 14.54 8.83
CA HIS A 600 1.48 13.33 8.06
C HIS A 600 2.22 12.32 8.93
N THR A 601 1.49 11.52 9.71
CA THR A 601 2.03 10.27 10.24
C THR A 601 2.18 9.29 9.07
N GLY A 602 3.38 8.72 8.90
CA GLY A 602 3.83 8.02 7.68
C GLY A 602 3.08 6.77 7.22
N ASP A 603 1.82 6.54 7.56
CA ASP A 603 1.05 5.38 7.08
C ASP A 603 0.39 5.66 5.72
N ILE A 604 0.63 4.79 4.73
CA ILE A 604 0.16 4.90 3.32
C ILE A 604 -1.36 5.11 3.23
N GLU A 605 -2.11 4.57 4.19
CA GLU A 605 -3.57 4.45 4.08
C GLU A 605 -4.35 5.59 4.74
N SER A 606 -3.73 6.38 5.64
CA SER A 606 -4.49 7.31 6.47
C SER A 606 -4.31 8.77 6.04
N LEU A 607 -5.41 9.41 5.64
CA LEU A 607 -5.55 10.88 5.66
C LEU A 607 -5.83 11.36 7.08
N ARG A 608 -5.02 10.88 8.03
CA ARG A 608 -5.22 11.26 9.42
C ARG A 608 -4.84 12.73 9.58
N SER A 609 -5.69 13.47 10.27
CA SER A 609 -5.46 14.85 10.63
C SER A 609 -6.11 15.08 11.97
N LYS A 610 -5.46 15.86 12.83
CA LYS A 610 -6.04 16.27 14.11
C LYS A 610 -7.29 17.12 13.93
N LEU A 611 -7.40 17.92 12.87
CA LEU A 611 -8.55 18.79 12.62
C LEU A 611 -8.97 18.68 11.15
N THR A 612 -10.21 18.26 10.91
CA THR A 612 -10.85 18.29 9.59
C THR A 612 -12.06 19.21 9.65
N ILE A 613 -12.21 20.09 8.65
CA ILE A 613 -13.39 20.95 8.48
C ILE A 613 -13.89 20.77 7.06
N GLY A 614 -15.09 20.21 6.88
CA GLY A 614 -15.72 19.97 5.59
C GLY A 614 -16.98 20.80 5.42
N MET A 615 -17.25 21.29 4.21
CA MET A 615 -18.50 21.96 3.87
C MET A 615 -18.86 21.73 2.40
N GLY A 616 -20.14 21.59 2.09
CA GLY A 616 -20.60 21.49 0.71
C GLY A 616 -22.12 21.30 0.58
N PRO A 617 -22.66 21.37 -0.64
CA PRO A 617 -24.06 21.07 -0.88
C PRO A 617 -24.34 19.57 -0.72
N ILE A 618 -25.60 19.24 -0.48
CA ILE A 618 -26.10 17.87 -0.46
C ILE A 618 -27.44 17.81 -1.18
N VAL A 619 -27.60 16.81 -2.05
CA VAL A 619 -28.85 16.44 -2.67
C VAL A 619 -29.21 15.04 -2.18
N LYS A 620 -30.43 14.85 -1.66
CA LYS A 620 -30.97 13.54 -1.38
C LYS A 620 -32.30 13.37 -2.10
N TYR A 621 -32.57 12.14 -2.53
CA TYR A 621 -33.86 11.73 -3.04
C TYR A 621 -34.22 10.40 -2.40
N SER A 622 -35.37 10.34 -1.75
CA SER A 622 -35.93 9.11 -1.19
C SER A 622 -37.24 8.79 -1.88
N ASN A 623 -37.51 7.50 -2.08
CA ASN A 623 -38.82 7.02 -2.48
C ASN A 623 -39.28 5.96 -1.48
N THR A 624 -40.41 6.18 -0.80
CA THR A 624 -41.01 5.26 0.18
C THR A 624 -42.39 4.84 -0.31
N PRO A 625 -42.50 3.92 -1.29
CA PRO A 625 -43.78 3.64 -1.94
C PRO A 625 -44.78 3.03 -0.96
N LEU A 626 -45.99 3.61 -0.89
CA LEU A 626 -47.08 3.06 -0.09
C LEU A 626 -47.42 1.60 -0.45
N SER A 627 -47.37 1.24 -1.74
CA SER A 627 -47.65 -0.13 -2.20
C SER A 627 -46.70 -1.17 -1.59
N SER A 628 -45.44 -0.82 -1.38
CA SER A 628 -44.43 -1.69 -0.76
C SER A 628 -44.50 -1.70 0.76
N ASN A 629 -45.19 -0.72 1.36
CA ASN A 629 -45.29 -0.51 2.79
C ASN A 629 -46.73 -0.67 3.33
N LYS A 630 -47.69 -1.13 2.52
CA LYS A 630 -49.12 -1.21 2.86
C LYS A 630 -49.40 -2.05 4.13
N ASP A 631 -48.63 -3.11 4.32
CA ASP A 631 -48.76 -4.03 5.46
C ASP A 631 -47.81 -3.66 6.61
N LYS A 632 -47.23 -2.44 6.59
CA LYS A 632 -46.29 -1.91 7.58
C LYS A 632 -46.94 -0.81 8.41
N PHE A 633 -46.36 -0.54 9.58
CA PHE A 633 -46.82 0.52 10.47
C PHE A 633 -46.98 1.87 9.76
N ILE A 634 -45.98 2.27 8.95
CA ILE A 634 -46.03 3.54 8.22
C ILE A 634 -47.18 3.62 7.21
N GLY A 635 -47.62 2.48 6.65
CA GLY A 635 -48.75 2.38 5.73
C GLY A 635 -50.10 2.19 6.41
N SER A 636 -50.12 1.89 7.72
CA SER A 636 -51.35 1.73 8.50
C SER A 636 -51.79 3.00 9.23
N LEU A 637 -51.09 4.12 9.05
CA LEU A 637 -51.45 5.39 9.68
C LEU A 637 -52.58 6.06 8.89
N ASP A 638 -53.59 6.60 9.59
CA ASP A 638 -54.74 7.29 8.99
C ASP A 638 -54.32 8.52 8.15
N HIS A 639 -53.20 9.13 8.52
CA HIS A 639 -52.59 10.24 7.80
C HIS A 639 -51.14 9.90 7.42
N PRO A 640 -50.75 10.05 6.14
CA PRO A 640 -49.39 9.79 5.72
C PRO A 640 -48.39 10.71 6.43
N VAL A 641 -47.30 10.13 6.92
CA VAL A 641 -46.22 10.92 7.54
C VAL A 641 -45.49 11.77 6.50
N TYR A 642 -45.05 12.95 6.90
CA TYR A 642 -44.28 13.84 6.02
C TYR A 642 -42.98 13.16 5.55
N GLY A 643 -42.71 13.19 4.24
CA GLY A 643 -41.56 12.53 3.62
C GLY A 643 -41.81 11.12 3.07
N ILE A 644 -43.08 10.70 2.93
CA ILE A 644 -43.49 9.45 2.27
C ILE A 644 -43.51 9.59 0.74
N ASP A 645 -43.61 8.46 0.02
CA ASP A 645 -43.50 8.39 -1.44
C ASP A 645 -42.21 9.07 -1.93
N SER A 646 -42.26 9.82 -3.03
CA SER A 646 -41.11 10.53 -3.59
C SER A 646 -40.85 11.82 -2.82
N PHE A 647 -39.62 11.97 -2.33
CA PHE A 647 -39.21 13.13 -1.55
C PHE A 647 -37.77 13.52 -1.87
N GLY A 648 -37.62 14.67 -2.53
CA GLY A 648 -36.35 15.27 -2.89
C GLY A 648 -36.02 16.49 -2.02
N GLN A 649 -34.74 16.61 -1.68
CA GLN A 649 -34.24 17.67 -0.81
C GLN A 649 -32.84 18.12 -1.25
N ILE A 650 -32.63 19.43 -1.27
CA ILE A 650 -31.36 20.09 -1.57
C ILE A 650 -30.98 20.94 -0.37
N GLY A 651 -29.76 20.80 0.13
CA GLY A 651 -29.31 21.49 1.33
C GLY A 651 -27.81 21.80 1.32
N VAL A 652 -27.35 22.39 2.41
CA VAL A 652 -25.94 22.65 2.68
C VAL A 652 -25.56 21.92 3.96
N GLN A 653 -24.46 21.17 3.91
CA GLN A 653 -23.92 20.43 5.04
C GLN A 653 -22.51 20.89 5.40
N GLY A 654 -22.15 20.75 6.67
CA GLY A 654 -20.80 20.97 7.18
C GLY A 654 -20.46 19.99 8.30
N GLU A 655 -19.18 19.66 8.43
CA GLU A 655 -18.65 18.79 9.48
C GLU A 655 -17.33 19.35 10.01
N ILE A 656 -17.16 19.36 11.33
CA ILE A 656 -15.90 19.62 12.02
C ILE A 656 -15.55 18.36 12.82
N ALA A 657 -14.35 17.85 12.64
CA ALA A 657 -13.83 16.71 13.37
C ALA A 657 -12.46 17.01 13.97
N TYR A 658 -12.29 16.78 15.27
CA TYR A 658 -11.01 16.85 15.96
C TYR A 658 -10.63 15.49 16.54
N ASP A 659 -9.58 14.83 16.03
CA ASP A 659 -9.23 13.44 16.36
C ASP A 659 -7.76 13.28 16.83
N THR A 660 -7.59 13.05 18.13
CA THR A 660 -6.30 12.81 18.78
C THR A 660 -6.08 11.35 19.18
N ARG A 661 -7.02 10.45 18.86
CA ARG A 661 -6.98 9.04 19.30
C ARG A 661 -5.73 8.34 18.80
N ASN A 662 -4.99 7.63 19.65
CA ASN A 662 -3.76 6.98 19.20
C ASN A 662 -3.95 5.98 18.05
N ASN A 663 -5.05 5.21 18.04
CA ASN A 663 -5.41 4.27 16.98
C ASN A 663 -6.95 4.28 16.81
N PRO A 664 -7.51 4.54 15.61
CA PRO A 664 -8.96 4.56 15.40
C PRO A 664 -9.68 3.22 15.59
N ALA A 665 -9.03 2.09 15.30
CA ALA A 665 -9.61 0.75 15.41
C ALA A 665 -9.61 0.22 16.85
N TYR A 666 -8.59 0.62 17.63
CA TYR A 666 -8.45 0.30 19.06
C TYR A 666 -7.79 1.48 19.78
N ALA A 667 -8.59 2.47 20.18
CA ALA A 667 -8.08 3.63 20.90
C ALA A 667 -7.90 3.30 22.39
N THR A 668 -6.74 3.68 22.95
CA THR A 668 -6.45 3.57 24.39
C THR A 668 -6.21 4.93 25.05
N ARG A 669 -5.96 5.96 24.24
CA ARG A 669 -5.79 7.33 24.68
C ARG A 669 -6.24 8.33 23.62
N GLY A 670 -6.51 9.54 24.05
CA GLY A 670 -6.95 10.64 23.19
C GLY A 670 -8.46 10.67 23.03
N PHE A 671 -8.93 11.62 22.23
CA PHE A 671 -10.35 11.88 22.06
C PHE A 671 -10.71 12.22 20.60
N LEU A 672 -11.98 12.01 20.26
CA LEU A 672 -12.61 12.43 19.02
C LEU A 672 -13.76 13.37 19.36
N VAL A 673 -13.82 14.53 18.75
CA VAL A 673 -15.00 15.40 18.71
C VAL A 673 -15.46 15.48 17.26
N ARG A 674 -16.72 15.18 16.98
CA ARG A 674 -17.36 15.37 15.66
C ARG A 674 -18.61 16.21 15.84
N VAL A 675 -18.75 17.25 15.03
CA VAL A 675 -19.98 18.06 14.93
C VAL A 675 -20.33 18.18 13.46
N ALA A 676 -21.51 17.70 13.07
CA ALA A 676 -22.01 17.77 11.72
C ALA A 676 -23.38 18.48 11.69
N GLY A 677 -23.57 19.39 10.76
CA GLY A 677 -24.81 20.13 10.59
C GLY A 677 -25.29 20.09 9.14
N VAL A 678 -26.60 20.15 8.94
CA VAL A 678 -27.22 20.28 7.62
C VAL A 678 -28.46 21.17 7.69
N VAL A 679 -28.65 21.99 6.68
CA VAL A 679 -29.84 22.85 6.52
C VAL A 679 -30.44 22.62 5.14
N TYR A 680 -31.76 22.42 5.10
CA TYR A 680 -32.57 22.25 3.90
C TYR A 680 -33.55 23.43 3.80
N PRO A 681 -33.38 24.35 2.83
CA PRO A 681 -34.39 25.36 2.52
C PRO A 681 -35.67 24.73 1.96
N GLY A 682 -36.77 25.50 1.92
CA GLY A 682 -38.04 25.10 1.31
C GLY A 682 -37.96 25.04 -0.21
N VAL A 683 -37.30 24.03 -0.75
CA VAL A 683 -37.06 23.81 -2.18
C VAL A 683 -37.33 22.35 -2.51
N TRP A 684 -37.84 22.09 -3.72
CA TRP A 684 -38.27 20.77 -4.17
C TRP A 684 -39.44 20.25 -3.31
N ASP A 685 -39.30 19.14 -2.59
CA ASP A 685 -40.40 18.59 -1.76
C ASP A 685 -40.35 19.07 -0.29
N VAL A 686 -39.34 19.88 0.05
CA VAL A 686 -39.22 20.49 1.38
C VAL A 686 -40.21 21.64 1.52
N ALA A 687 -41.21 21.49 2.39
CA ALA A 687 -42.32 22.44 2.54
C ALA A 687 -41.91 23.72 3.30
N SER A 688 -41.04 23.59 4.29
CA SER A 688 -40.51 24.70 5.08
C SER A 688 -39.07 24.38 5.49
N ALA A 689 -38.24 25.41 5.64
CA ALA A 689 -36.85 25.20 6.02
C ALA A 689 -36.73 24.38 7.32
N PHE A 690 -35.86 23.37 7.30
CA PHE A 690 -35.54 22.55 8.45
C PHE A 690 -34.04 22.28 8.48
N GLY A 691 -33.52 21.87 9.62
CA GLY A 691 -32.10 21.59 9.76
C GLY A 691 -31.82 20.65 10.91
N SER A 692 -30.61 20.08 10.94
CA SER A 692 -30.17 19.24 12.03
C SER A 692 -28.72 19.47 12.41
N LEU A 693 -28.40 19.17 13.66
CA LEU A 693 -27.07 19.17 14.23
C LEU A 693 -26.85 17.84 14.95
N ASP A 694 -25.78 17.14 14.59
CA ASP A 694 -25.30 15.88 15.17
C ASP A 694 -23.95 16.16 15.83
N GLY A 695 -23.85 15.88 17.13
CA GLY A 695 -22.63 16.05 17.91
C GLY A 695 -22.23 14.75 18.58
N GLU A 696 -20.94 14.45 18.59
CA GLU A 696 -20.38 13.27 19.24
C GLU A 696 -19.00 13.57 19.83
N VAL A 697 -18.78 13.11 21.05
CA VAL A 697 -17.49 13.11 21.74
C VAL A 697 -17.16 11.68 22.15
N ARG A 698 -15.93 11.23 21.88
CA ARG A 698 -15.39 9.96 22.36
C ARG A 698 -14.07 10.21 23.06
N THR A 699 -13.82 9.57 24.19
CA THR A 699 -12.52 9.61 24.88
C THR A 699 -12.14 8.24 25.41
N TYR A 700 -10.82 8.03 25.56
CA TYR A 700 -10.23 6.78 25.99
C TYR A 700 -9.18 7.08 27.05
N VAL A 701 -9.28 6.44 28.20
CA VAL A 701 -8.34 6.60 29.31
C VAL A 701 -7.87 5.23 29.75
N THR A 702 -6.56 4.98 29.67
CA THR A 702 -5.94 3.74 30.15
C THR A 702 -5.27 4.00 31.49
N ALA A 703 -5.60 3.21 32.52
CA ALA A 703 -4.87 3.27 33.78
C ALA A 703 -3.66 2.31 33.74
N PRO A 704 -2.47 2.73 34.21
CA PRO A 704 -1.25 1.92 34.20
C PRO A 704 -1.21 0.94 35.39
N ILE A 705 -2.27 0.16 35.56
CA ILE A 705 -2.39 -0.90 36.59
C ILE A 705 -2.45 -2.27 35.89
N PRO A 706 -2.33 -3.41 36.62
CA PRO A 706 -2.44 -4.74 36.00
C PRO A 706 -3.67 -4.84 35.11
N THR A 707 -3.53 -5.49 33.95
CA THR A 707 -4.50 -5.57 32.82
C THR A 707 -4.66 -4.33 31.93
N ASN A 708 -3.96 -3.22 32.23
CA ASN A 708 -4.05 -1.95 31.48
C ASN A 708 -5.50 -1.55 31.13
N PRO A 709 -6.39 -1.44 32.14
CA PRO A 709 -7.80 -1.20 31.89
C PRO A 709 -8.00 0.09 31.12
N THR A 710 -8.76 0.02 30.03
CA THR A 710 -9.13 1.18 29.21
C THR A 710 -10.60 1.48 29.40
N LEU A 711 -10.91 2.66 29.95
CA LEU A 711 -12.26 3.21 29.97
C LEU A 711 -12.50 4.00 28.68
N ALA A 712 -13.46 3.55 27.89
CA ALA A 712 -13.95 4.24 26.71
C ALA A 712 -15.30 4.90 27.03
N LEU A 713 -15.41 6.18 26.74
CA LEU A 713 -16.63 6.98 26.96
C LEU A 713 -17.04 7.64 25.65
N ARG A 714 -18.34 7.59 25.34
CA ARG A 714 -18.95 8.23 24.18
C ARG A 714 -20.19 8.97 24.66
N ALA A 715 -20.35 10.20 24.25
CA ALA A 715 -21.55 10.99 24.44
C ALA A 715 -21.92 11.63 23.12
N GLY A 716 -23.19 11.62 22.76
CA GLY A 716 -23.62 12.23 21.51
C GLY A 716 -25.10 12.54 21.48
N GLY A 717 -25.49 13.27 20.45
CA GLY A 717 -26.88 13.61 20.25
C GLY A 717 -27.16 14.24 18.90
N LYS A 718 -28.42 14.18 18.48
CA LYS A 718 -28.93 14.82 17.28
C LYS A 718 -30.14 15.67 17.64
N LYS A 719 -30.16 16.91 17.16
CA LYS A 719 -31.32 17.81 17.24
C LYS A 719 -31.75 18.17 15.83
N VAL A 720 -33.05 18.16 15.58
CA VAL A 720 -33.71 18.56 14.34
C VAL A 720 -34.67 19.70 14.64
N TRP A 721 -34.62 20.75 13.82
CA TRP A 721 -35.46 21.94 13.93
C TRP A 721 -36.32 22.09 12.67
N GLY A 722 -37.51 22.67 12.81
CA GLY A 722 -38.47 22.86 11.72
C GLY A 722 -39.37 21.65 11.48
N THR A 723 -40.14 21.69 10.39
CA THR A 723 -40.96 20.55 9.93
C THR A 723 -40.07 19.64 9.09
N PHE A 724 -39.71 18.47 9.63
CA PHE A 724 -38.76 17.53 9.00
C PHE A 724 -39.46 16.24 8.55
N PRO A 725 -39.04 15.63 7.43
CA PRO A 725 -39.56 14.35 6.99
C PRO A 725 -39.13 13.23 7.95
N PHE A 726 -39.95 12.18 8.10
CA PHE A 726 -39.74 11.14 9.11
C PHE A 726 -38.35 10.46 9.01
N HIS A 727 -37.82 10.31 7.79
CA HIS A 727 -36.51 9.68 7.55
C HIS A 727 -35.32 10.57 7.95
N GLU A 728 -35.54 11.85 8.25
CA GLU A 728 -34.53 12.77 8.80
C GLU A 728 -34.60 12.92 10.33
N SER A 729 -35.49 12.18 11.00
CA SER A 729 -35.67 12.23 12.47
C SER A 729 -34.37 12.02 13.25
N ALA A 730 -34.35 12.49 14.49
CA ALA A 730 -33.36 12.08 15.47
C ALA A 730 -33.71 10.66 15.97
N PHE A 731 -33.00 9.66 15.46
CA PHE A 731 -33.22 8.26 15.81
C PHE A 731 -32.35 7.82 16.99
N LEU A 732 -32.92 6.98 17.85
CA LEU A 732 -32.21 6.21 18.89
C LEU A 732 -32.44 4.72 18.64
N GLY A 733 -31.41 3.90 18.81
CA GLY A 733 -31.50 2.46 18.64
C GLY A 733 -30.14 1.77 18.61
N GLY A 734 -30.17 0.44 18.47
CA GLY A 734 -28.96 -0.37 18.35
C GLY A 734 -28.32 -0.34 16.96
N PRO A 735 -27.06 -0.81 16.84
CA PRO A 735 -26.33 -0.77 15.59
C PRO A 735 -26.98 -1.63 14.50
N GLY A 736 -27.07 -1.08 13.29
CA GLY A 736 -27.28 -1.86 12.06
C GLY A 736 -26.02 -2.58 11.59
N LEU A 737 -26.16 -3.61 10.74
CA LEU A 737 -25.03 -4.42 10.24
C LEU A 737 -24.29 -3.83 9.02
N THR A 738 -24.83 -2.82 8.33
CA THR A 738 -24.11 -2.15 7.24
C THR A 738 -23.23 -1.05 7.83
N GLY A 739 -21.95 -1.33 8.04
CA GLY A 739 -20.94 -0.39 8.57
C GLY A 739 -20.69 0.83 7.68
N SER A 740 -21.69 1.68 7.48
CA SER A 740 -21.64 2.86 6.61
C SER A 740 -20.90 4.05 7.22
N GLY A 741 -20.41 3.92 8.46
CA GLY A 741 -19.58 4.94 9.11
C GLY A 741 -20.35 6.17 9.62
N THR A 742 -21.65 6.26 9.36
CA THR A 742 -22.56 7.26 9.96
C THR A 742 -23.42 6.57 11.01
N SER A 743 -23.31 6.99 12.27
CA SER A 743 -24.22 6.80 13.43
C SER A 743 -25.37 5.77 13.33
N ASP A 744 -25.11 4.55 12.85
CA ASP A 744 -26.15 3.53 12.62
C ASP A 744 -26.59 2.82 13.92
N GLY A 745 -26.06 3.23 15.10
CA GLY A 745 -26.41 2.72 16.42
C GLY A 745 -25.83 3.55 17.57
N ASN A 746 -26.67 3.85 18.55
CA ASN A 746 -26.35 4.74 19.68
C ASN A 746 -26.56 4.04 21.04
N VAL A 747 -27.43 3.04 21.13
CA VAL A 747 -27.70 2.25 22.37
C VAL A 747 -27.84 0.77 22.01
N ARG A 748 -26.89 -0.07 22.42
CA ARG A 748 -26.94 -1.53 22.25
C ARG A 748 -28.08 -2.12 23.09
N GLY A 749 -28.61 -3.28 22.70
CA GLY A 749 -29.82 -3.87 23.31
C GLY A 749 -31.15 -3.32 22.79
N LEU A 750 -31.13 -2.29 21.93
CA LEU A 750 -32.30 -1.80 21.21
C LEU A 750 -32.31 -2.25 19.75
N ARG A 751 -33.49 -2.26 19.13
CA ARG A 751 -33.60 -2.43 17.66
C ARG A 751 -33.03 -1.22 16.94
N LYS A 752 -32.52 -1.39 15.71
CA LYS A 752 -32.09 -0.26 14.86
C LYS A 752 -33.24 0.75 14.72
N ASN A 753 -32.95 2.05 14.83
CA ASN A 753 -33.92 3.15 14.71
C ASN A 753 -35.20 2.98 15.56
N ARG A 754 -35.06 2.40 16.75
CA ARG A 754 -36.19 2.05 17.63
C ARG A 754 -37.09 3.24 17.97
N PHE A 755 -36.51 4.37 18.33
CA PHE A 755 -37.24 5.58 18.70
C PHE A 755 -36.89 6.71 17.74
N ALA A 756 -37.86 7.59 17.46
CA ALA A 756 -37.71 8.70 16.53
C ALA A 756 -38.32 9.97 17.11
N GLY A 757 -37.63 11.09 16.99
CA GLY A 757 -38.13 12.38 17.47
C GLY A 757 -37.38 13.55 16.86
N ASN A 758 -37.55 14.72 17.46
CA ASN A 758 -36.77 15.90 17.05
C ASN A 758 -35.45 16.01 17.81
N THR A 759 -35.29 15.28 18.92
CA THR A 759 -34.04 15.24 19.69
C THR A 759 -33.73 13.80 20.10
N ALA A 760 -32.48 13.39 20.00
CA ALA A 760 -32.00 12.13 20.55
C ALA A 760 -30.67 12.40 21.27
N LEU A 761 -30.52 11.89 22.49
CA LEU A 761 -29.30 11.97 23.29
C LEU A 761 -28.88 10.55 23.68
N HIS A 762 -27.57 10.31 23.74
CA HIS A 762 -27.04 9.02 24.17
C HIS A 762 -25.68 9.15 24.86
N GLY A 763 -25.41 8.20 25.75
CA GLY A 763 -24.13 7.99 26.40
C GLY A 763 -23.77 6.51 26.39
N ASN A 764 -22.50 6.20 26.16
CA ASN A 764 -21.97 4.84 26.21
C ASN A 764 -20.71 4.83 27.06
N SER A 765 -20.58 3.78 27.86
CA SER A 765 -19.38 3.47 28.61
C SER A 765 -18.95 2.03 28.31
N GLU A 766 -17.64 1.83 28.16
CA GLU A 766 -17.07 0.51 27.98
C GLU A 766 -15.74 0.41 28.73
N LEU A 767 -15.65 -0.54 29.67
CA LEU A 767 -14.42 -0.84 30.39
C LEU A 767 -13.79 -2.08 29.78
N ARG A 768 -12.57 -1.95 29.26
CA ARG A 768 -11.84 -3.02 28.57
C ARG A 768 -10.68 -3.47 29.42
N LEU A 769 -10.54 -4.77 29.62
CA LEU A 769 -9.44 -5.39 30.34
C LEU A 769 -8.64 -6.28 29.40
N VAL A 770 -7.32 -6.18 29.42
CA VAL A 770 -6.44 -7.16 28.77
C VAL A 770 -6.28 -8.36 29.70
N LEU A 771 -6.79 -9.52 29.29
CA LEU A 771 -6.70 -10.75 30.09
C LEU A 771 -5.38 -11.47 29.85
N ALA A 772 -5.00 -11.60 28.57
CA ALA A 772 -3.81 -12.33 28.18
C ALA A 772 -3.22 -11.78 26.89
N LYS A 773 -1.90 -11.83 26.80
CA LYS A 773 -1.22 -11.75 25.51
C LYS A 773 -1.30 -13.13 24.88
N ILE A 774 -1.84 -13.22 23.67
CA ILE A 774 -1.94 -14.47 22.95
C ILE A 774 -0.90 -14.52 21.84
N LYS A 775 -0.37 -15.72 21.61
CA LYS A 775 0.54 -16.05 20.52
C LYS A 775 0.00 -17.26 19.77
N LEU A 776 -1.22 -17.12 19.21
CA LEU A 776 -1.83 -18.15 18.38
C LEU A 776 -1.55 -17.85 16.91
N LEU A 777 -2.46 -17.19 16.18
CA LEU A 777 -2.26 -16.86 14.76
C LEU A 777 -1.28 -15.70 14.58
N LEU A 778 -1.54 -14.60 15.26
CA LEU A 778 -0.68 -13.42 15.33
C LEU A 778 -0.53 -13.03 16.80
N PRO A 779 0.59 -12.42 17.23
CA PRO A 779 0.71 -11.77 18.52
C PRO A 779 -0.41 -10.77 18.68
N GLY A 780 -1.07 -10.92 19.80
CA GLY A 780 -2.33 -10.28 20.03
C GLY A 780 -2.64 -10.17 21.49
N GLU A 781 -3.76 -9.53 21.74
CA GLU A 781 -4.32 -9.41 23.07
C GLU A 781 -5.72 -9.98 23.03
N LEU A 782 -5.98 -10.90 23.97
CA LEU A 782 -7.31 -11.34 24.32
C LEU A 782 -7.74 -10.52 25.53
N GLY A 783 -8.95 -9.99 25.47
CA GLY A 783 -9.52 -9.27 26.59
C GLY A 783 -11.01 -9.46 26.72
N LEU A 784 -11.53 -8.98 27.84
CA LEU A 784 -12.95 -8.84 28.09
C LEU A 784 -13.31 -7.37 28.15
N PHE A 785 -14.59 -7.07 28.00
CA PHE A 785 -15.12 -5.75 28.27
C PHE A 785 -16.51 -5.81 28.88
N GLY A 786 -16.81 -4.83 29.74
CA GLY A 786 -18.16 -4.52 30.19
C GLY A 786 -18.65 -3.25 29.51
N ALA A 787 -19.94 -3.18 29.21
CA ALA A 787 -20.58 -2.10 28.46
C ALA A 787 -21.89 -1.68 29.12
N ALA A 788 -22.11 -0.38 29.22
CA ALA A 788 -23.39 0.21 29.62
C ALA A 788 -23.71 1.42 28.74
N ASP A 789 -24.90 1.38 28.16
CA ASP A 789 -25.44 2.36 27.23
C ASP A 789 -26.72 2.95 27.80
N VAL A 790 -26.93 4.24 27.53
CA VAL A 790 -28.13 4.95 27.91
C VAL A 790 -28.51 5.94 26.81
N GLY A 791 -29.79 6.13 26.56
CA GLY A 791 -30.24 7.13 25.62
C GLY A 791 -31.72 7.45 25.72
N ARG A 792 -32.09 8.58 25.13
CA ARG A 792 -33.45 9.09 25.16
C ARG A 792 -33.77 9.84 23.89
N VAL A 793 -35.01 9.72 23.45
CA VAL A 793 -35.60 10.56 22.41
C VAL A 793 -36.57 11.55 23.06
N MET A 794 -36.70 12.71 22.46
CA MET A 794 -37.74 13.69 22.79
C MET A 794 -38.46 14.10 21.52
N TYR A 795 -39.76 14.35 21.62
CA TYR A 795 -40.57 14.90 20.54
C TYR A 795 -41.49 16.00 21.06
N ALA A 796 -41.19 17.25 20.72
CA ALA A 796 -41.86 18.43 21.28
C ALA A 796 -43.37 18.55 20.99
N LYS A 797 -43.95 17.69 20.14
CA LYS A 797 -45.39 17.64 19.84
C LYS A 797 -46.08 16.43 20.49
N ASP A 798 -45.36 15.64 21.27
CA ASP A 798 -45.90 14.54 22.05
C ASP A 798 -46.27 15.06 23.45
N PRO A 799 -47.57 15.17 23.81
CA PRO A 799 -48.00 15.57 25.15
C PRO A 799 -47.68 14.50 26.21
N ASP A 800 -47.38 13.27 25.80
CA ASP A 800 -47.08 12.11 26.65
C ASP A 800 -45.58 11.73 26.59
N ASP A 801 -44.69 12.67 26.24
CA ASP A 801 -43.25 12.41 26.08
C ASP A 801 -42.66 11.81 27.37
N ALA A 802 -42.54 10.49 27.40
CA ALA A 802 -42.10 9.76 28.58
C ALA A 802 -40.69 10.21 28.99
N ASP A 803 -40.52 10.55 30.28
CA ASP A 803 -39.24 10.99 30.85
C ASP A 803 -38.21 9.84 31.00
N SER A 804 -38.54 8.66 30.47
CA SER A 804 -37.77 7.42 30.58
C SER A 804 -36.49 7.44 29.74
N TRP A 805 -35.42 6.91 30.32
CA TRP A 805 -34.17 6.62 29.62
C TRP A 805 -34.12 5.14 29.26
N HIS A 806 -33.72 4.86 28.02
CA HIS A 806 -33.54 3.49 27.54
C HIS A 806 -32.11 3.03 27.80
N THR A 807 -31.97 1.77 28.20
CA THR A 807 -30.67 1.25 28.62
C THR A 807 -30.27 -0.02 27.89
N GLY A 808 -28.97 -0.27 27.84
CA GLY A 808 -28.38 -1.51 27.39
C GLY A 808 -27.16 -1.86 28.21
N VAL A 809 -27.15 -3.01 28.87
CA VAL A 809 -26.04 -3.45 29.73
C VAL A 809 -25.57 -4.83 29.31
N GLY A 810 -24.25 -5.01 29.25
CA GLY A 810 -23.68 -6.29 28.90
C GLY A 810 -22.17 -6.27 28.83
N GLY A 811 -21.61 -7.16 28.02
CA GLY A 811 -20.18 -7.30 27.91
C GLY A 811 -19.80 -8.31 26.84
N GLY A 812 -18.50 -8.52 26.69
CA GLY A 812 -18.00 -9.36 25.62
C GLY A 812 -16.53 -9.67 25.72
N LEU A 813 -16.07 -10.38 24.70
CA LEU A 813 -14.68 -10.72 24.48
C LEU A 813 -14.19 -9.99 23.24
N TRP A 814 -12.92 -9.60 23.27
CA TRP A 814 -12.25 -9.03 22.12
C TRP A 814 -10.88 -9.68 21.92
N LEU A 815 -10.51 -9.79 20.65
CA LEU A 815 -9.22 -10.29 20.21
C LEU A 815 -8.61 -9.27 19.25
N SER A 816 -7.39 -8.82 19.53
CA SER A 816 -6.66 -7.90 18.66
C SER A 816 -5.36 -8.53 18.16
N PHE A 817 -4.93 -8.16 16.95
CA PHE A 817 -3.68 -8.59 16.33
C PHE A 817 -3.07 -7.47 15.47
N LEU A 818 -1.79 -7.61 15.06
CA LEU A 818 -1.05 -6.62 14.27
C LEU A 818 -1.07 -5.22 14.91
N ARG A 819 -0.58 -5.10 16.15
CA ARG A 819 -0.57 -3.84 16.92
C ARG A 819 -1.96 -3.21 17.08
N ARG A 820 -2.99 -4.05 17.20
CA ARG A 820 -4.39 -3.68 17.40
C ARG A 820 -5.04 -2.95 16.22
N TRP A 821 -4.43 -2.98 15.03
CA TRP A 821 -5.06 -2.48 13.80
C TRP A 821 -6.22 -3.38 13.35
N GLN A 822 -6.11 -4.67 13.64
CA GLN A 822 -7.17 -5.64 13.42
C GLN A 822 -7.68 -6.08 14.79
N THR A 823 -8.97 -5.85 15.04
CA THR A 823 -9.64 -6.30 16.26
C THR A 823 -10.90 -7.04 15.86
N LEU A 824 -11.24 -8.09 16.57
CA LEU A 824 -12.52 -8.79 16.47
C LEU A 824 -13.16 -8.73 17.85
N SER A 825 -14.45 -8.49 17.92
CA SER A 825 -15.19 -8.54 19.19
C SER A 825 -16.52 -9.25 19.05
N VAL A 826 -16.90 -9.94 20.13
CA VAL A 826 -18.21 -10.54 20.31
C VAL A 826 -18.79 -10.02 21.62
N ALA A 827 -20.01 -9.49 21.59
CA ALA A 827 -20.69 -8.94 22.75
C ALA A 827 -22.10 -9.50 22.89
N VAL A 828 -22.56 -9.65 24.13
CA VAL A 828 -23.96 -9.86 24.47
C VAL A 828 -24.41 -8.66 25.30
N VAL A 829 -25.42 -7.93 24.82
CA VAL A 829 -25.98 -6.78 25.54
C VAL A 829 -27.47 -6.96 25.68
N ASN A 830 -27.96 -6.89 26.92
CA ASN A 830 -29.37 -6.91 27.24
C ASN A 830 -29.89 -5.48 27.33
N GLY A 831 -30.94 -5.14 26.59
CA GLY A 831 -31.61 -3.84 26.70
C GLY A 831 -33.12 -4.00 26.69
N ASP A 832 -33.83 -2.88 26.69
CA ASP A 832 -35.29 -2.83 26.86
C ASP A 832 -36.06 -3.60 25.77
N ASP A 833 -35.54 -3.67 24.54
CA ASP A 833 -36.21 -4.34 23.41
C ASP A 833 -35.79 -5.81 23.21
N LEU A 834 -34.50 -6.10 23.41
CA LEU A 834 -33.90 -7.38 23.05
C LEU A 834 -32.58 -7.64 23.78
N THR A 835 -32.22 -8.93 23.85
CA THR A 835 -30.83 -9.35 24.07
C THR A 835 -30.14 -9.47 22.72
N GLY A 836 -29.16 -8.61 22.47
CA GLY A 836 -28.42 -8.55 21.20
C GLY A 836 -27.08 -9.26 21.28
N VAL A 837 -26.77 -10.07 20.26
CA VAL A 837 -25.43 -10.63 20.04
C VAL A 837 -24.75 -9.84 18.92
N TYR A 838 -23.62 -9.22 19.21
CA TYR A 838 -22.89 -8.34 18.30
C TYR A 838 -21.54 -8.94 17.97
N MET A 839 -21.25 -9.12 16.67
CA MET A 839 -19.93 -9.53 16.19
C MET A 839 -19.37 -8.45 15.25
N ARG A 840 -18.14 -7.98 15.48
CA ARG A 840 -17.57 -6.86 14.72
C ARG A 840 -16.08 -7.02 14.46
N ALA A 841 -15.63 -6.63 13.25
CA ALA A 841 -14.25 -6.25 13.00
C ALA A 841 -14.03 -4.83 13.53
N GLY A 842 -13.36 -4.72 14.68
CA GLY A 842 -13.29 -3.58 15.58
C GLY A 842 -13.92 -3.92 16.93
N LEU A 843 -13.85 -2.99 17.89
CA LEU A 843 -14.64 -3.07 19.12
C LEU A 843 -16.08 -2.62 18.86
N VAL A 844 -17.04 -3.11 19.64
CA VAL A 844 -18.48 -2.81 19.46
C VAL A 844 -18.85 -1.35 19.84
N PHE A 845 -17.88 -0.60 20.38
CA PHE A 845 -17.97 0.81 20.78
C PHE A 845 -18.00 1.84 19.64
#